data_AF-A0A9D7U881-F1
#
_entry.id   AF-A0A9D7U881-F1
#
_cell.length_a   1.000
_cell.length_b   1.000
_cell.length_c   1.000
_cell.angle_alpha   90.00
_cell.angle_beta   90.00
_cell.angle_gamma   90.00
#
_symmetry.space_group_name_H-M   'P 1'
#
loop_
_entity.id
_entity.type
_entity.pdbx_description
1 polymer ?
#
loop_
_entity_poly.entity_id
_entity_poly.type
_entity_poly.pdbx_seq_one_letter_code
_entity_poly.pdbx_strand_id
1 'polypeptide(L)'
;MNLGQKVGRADRVRIWRASVTKWQLKVFLTVLGLGIMGAVLYYTKTLVDELVANEKRTVELYASLLARSYQSTNDEDLLFYVDMTYSSIHFPVIFADRNDDPVYPYQQFMMNVDMDTTLSVQQQKEWLRAYIQEMKREYPPFEMVDPTGKVVQRMFYTNSAIVRRLRYMPFVEILIVAAFILVGYVAFSTIRRNEESNIWVGMAKEAAHQLGTPLSSMLAWLEILRMERHDPHRVEETSREMERDVERLNVIANRFAKIGSQPKLETVALGPVIEHVCTYFETRLPNLGRKVSISRNLDAALTASISIELFEWVIENLIKNAVEAIERHDGLIEITLRKKIKGQGVLVVVRDNGKGMTRQIASRIFQPGYTTKKRGWGLGLSLSRRIIEDYHGGRLFVRETQPGPEQPSGSSCRSMNTRPEPSNIDWLILLPIAGLLMFSIAFVYSASASFADVKFGSSEELVWNHAIRVLVGLTLMIVFAKIDYRVWQGTSATVLLVAIGFLLMVLVMGTEIKGASRWVKLGPVNFQPSELAKFALVIHTAALLSTNRSTLRTWKKGILPIMVWVLPVCILIALQPNLSTASVIFLIVMVMMFLADVDIKHLLIIVGTGLLVASAYAVTAEYRLKRLVAFFGGGTGDEPVRYQLDQALIAFGNGGITGVGPGQSRQRDWFLPESYGDFIFSIVGEEYGFLGVSLLVSAFVLIMWRGYTVAKKAPDAFGRLLAAGITTTLAIYAFVNAGVTCGVLPTTGLPMPFISYGGSSVFFSAIAVGILLNVSSQAGVYRRRNTRPLTE
;
A
#
# COMPACT_ATOMS: atom_id res chain seq x y z
N MET A 1 -8.92 -43.49 -53.99
CA MET A 1 -9.63 -42.20 -54.11
C MET A 1 -9.82 -41.60 -52.71
N ASN A 2 -9.23 -40.43 -52.50
CA ASN A 2 -9.48 -39.40 -51.47
C ASN A 2 -9.80 -39.77 -50.02
N LEU A 3 -8.76 -39.70 -49.18
CA LEU A 3 -8.85 -39.19 -47.80
C LEU A 3 -8.20 -37.80 -47.77
N GLY A 4 -9.05 -36.77 -47.80
CA GLY A 4 -8.66 -35.37 -47.88
C GLY A 4 -8.41 -34.73 -46.52
N GLN A 5 -7.26 -34.07 -46.42
CA GLN A 5 -6.80 -33.14 -45.39
C GLN A 5 -7.87 -32.16 -44.89
N LYS A 6 -7.92 -31.93 -43.57
CA LYS A 6 -8.17 -30.59 -43.00
C LYS A 6 -7.24 -30.33 -41.83
N VAL A 7 -6.12 -29.69 -42.14
CA VAL A 7 -5.25 -28.97 -41.22
C VAL A 7 -5.80 -27.55 -41.06
N GLY A 8 -5.81 -27.04 -39.83
CA GLY A 8 -5.55 -25.62 -39.57
C GLY A 8 -6.73 -24.72 -39.22
N ARG A 9 -6.93 -24.48 -37.92
CA ARG A 9 -7.13 -23.15 -37.33
C ARG A 9 -7.14 -23.24 -35.80
N ALA A 10 -5.95 -23.14 -35.21
CA ALA A 10 -5.84 -22.68 -33.82
C ALA A 10 -5.30 -21.25 -33.90
N ASP A 11 -6.23 -20.30 -33.98
CA ASP A 11 -5.92 -18.89 -34.00
C ASP A 11 -5.13 -18.50 -32.75
N ARG A 12 -4.01 -17.83 -33.02
CA ARG A 12 -3.11 -17.25 -32.04
C ARG A 12 -3.87 -16.20 -31.24
N VAL A 13 -4.24 -16.52 -30.01
CA VAL A 13 -4.57 -15.48 -29.02
C VAL A 13 -3.25 -14.74 -28.72
N ARG A 14 -3.04 -13.62 -29.41
CA ARG A 14 -2.08 -12.57 -29.03
C ARG A 14 -2.49 -12.08 -27.64
N ILE A 15 -1.98 -12.71 -26.59
CA ILE A 15 -2.02 -12.15 -25.24
C ILE A 15 -1.12 -10.91 -25.30
N TRP A 16 -1.75 -9.76 -25.48
CA TRP A 16 -1.11 -8.45 -25.39
C TRP A 16 -0.24 -8.43 -24.12
N ARG A 17 1.08 -8.30 -24.27
CA ARG A 17 1.99 -8.00 -23.17
C ARG A 17 1.75 -6.55 -22.77
N ALA A 18 1.02 -6.28 -21.69
CA ALA A 18 0.98 -4.93 -21.14
C ALA A 18 1.55 -4.98 -19.73
N SER A 19 2.86 -4.85 -19.61
CA SER A 19 3.43 -4.27 -18.41
C SER A 19 2.92 -2.84 -18.34
N VAL A 20 2.13 -2.51 -17.31
CA VAL A 20 1.63 -1.14 -17.13
C VAL A 20 2.80 -0.21 -17.04
N THR A 21 2.86 0.70 -18.02
CA THR A 21 3.87 1.75 -18.02
C THR A 21 3.61 2.68 -16.83
N LYS A 22 4.66 3.30 -16.28
CA LYS A 22 4.49 4.28 -15.20
C LYS A 22 3.46 5.36 -15.55
N TRP A 23 3.35 5.70 -16.83
CA TRP A 23 2.37 6.65 -17.35
C TRP A 23 0.93 6.13 -17.24
N GLN A 24 0.65 4.90 -17.66
CA GLN A 24 -0.69 4.30 -17.52
C GLN A 24 -1.16 4.24 -16.06
N LEU A 25 -0.26 3.92 -15.12
CA LEU A 25 -0.59 3.94 -13.70
C LEU A 25 -0.89 5.36 -13.18
N LYS A 26 -0.08 6.35 -13.59
CA LYS A 26 -0.33 7.76 -13.25
C LYS A 26 -1.70 8.21 -13.76
N VAL A 27 -2.03 7.90 -15.01
CA VAL A 27 -3.32 8.21 -15.61
C VAL A 27 -4.44 7.53 -14.83
N PHE A 28 -4.32 6.24 -14.53
CA PHE A 28 -5.32 5.51 -13.74
C PHE A 28 -5.54 6.14 -12.35
N LEU A 29 -4.48 6.40 -11.59
CA LEU A 29 -4.58 7.04 -10.26
C LEU A 29 -5.15 8.45 -10.34
N THR A 30 -4.84 9.19 -11.41
CA THR A 30 -5.38 10.55 -11.62
C THR A 30 -6.87 10.50 -11.92
N VAL A 31 -7.31 9.60 -12.81
CA VAL A 31 -8.74 9.40 -13.13
C VAL A 31 -9.50 8.92 -11.91
N LEU A 32 -8.95 7.95 -11.16
CA LEU A 32 -9.53 7.48 -9.91
C LEU A 32 -9.67 8.61 -8.88
N GLY A 33 -8.61 9.42 -8.72
CA GLY A 33 -8.62 10.61 -7.87
C GLY A 33 -9.71 11.59 -8.29
N LEU A 34 -9.76 11.98 -9.57
CA LEU A 34 -10.80 12.89 -10.11
C LEU A 34 -12.23 12.36 -9.90
N GLY A 35 -12.44 11.05 -10.09
CA GLY A 35 -13.73 10.42 -9.84
C GLY A 35 -14.15 10.50 -8.37
N ILE A 36 -13.22 10.21 -7.46
CA ILE A 36 -13.45 10.35 -6.01
C ILE A 36 -13.79 11.81 -5.65
N MET A 37 -13.00 12.78 -6.15
CA MET A 37 -13.25 14.21 -5.87
C MET A 37 -14.62 14.67 -6.40
N GLY A 38 -15.03 14.21 -7.58
CA GLY A 38 -16.34 14.53 -8.15
C GLY A 38 -17.50 13.97 -7.33
N ALA A 39 -17.40 12.73 -6.86
CA ALA A 39 -18.42 12.10 -6.01
C ALA A 39 -18.59 12.84 -4.67
N VAL A 40 -17.46 13.19 -4.04
CA VAL A 40 -17.43 13.96 -2.79
C VAL A 40 -18.06 15.34 -2.96
N LEU A 41 -17.65 16.08 -3.99
CA LEU A 41 -18.22 17.40 -4.28
C LEU A 41 -19.74 17.33 -4.51
N TYR A 42 -20.21 16.29 -5.19
CA TYR A 42 -21.63 16.08 -5.42
C TYR A 42 -22.40 15.81 -4.13
N TYR A 43 -21.89 14.91 -3.27
CA TYR A 43 -22.53 14.56 -2.00
C TYR A 43 -22.59 15.77 -1.06
N THR A 44 -21.45 16.42 -0.82
CA THR A 44 -21.37 17.55 0.11
C THR A 44 -22.19 18.74 -0.38
N LYS A 45 -22.25 18.98 -1.70
CA LYS A 45 -23.15 20.00 -2.26
C LYS A 45 -24.62 19.66 -1.99
N THR A 46 -25.02 18.41 -2.22
CA THR A 46 -26.41 17.96 -1.99
C THR A 46 -26.81 18.15 -0.52
N LEU A 47 -25.93 17.76 0.41
CA LEU A 47 -26.15 17.96 1.84
C LEU A 47 -26.27 19.45 2.22
N VAL A 48 -25.37 20.29 1.70
CA VAL A 48 -25.42 21.74 1.94
C VAL A 48 -26.71 22.36 1.40
N ASP A 49 -27.12 21.97 0.18
CA ASP A 49 -28.35 22.46 -0.43
C ASP A 49 -29.60 22.04 0.39
N GLU A 50 -29.61 20.82 0.93
CA GLU A 50 -30.68 20.32 1.82
C GLU A 50 -30.71 21.07 3.16
N LEU A 51 -29.55 21.31 3.78
CA LEU A 51 -29.46 22.10 5.02
C LEU A 51 -29.95 23.53 4.81
N VAL A 52 -29.54 24.19 3.71
CA VAL A 52 -29.99 25.53 3.33
C VAL A 52 -31.51 25.55 3.12
N ALA A 53 -32.05 24.55 2.41
CA ALA A 53 -33.48 24.44 2.18
C ALA A 53 -34.25 24.25 3.49
N ASN A 54 -33.69 23.49 4.44
CA ASN A 54 -34.28 23.31 5.76
C ASN A 54 -34.27 24.61 6.58
N GLU A 55 -33.12 25.30 6.66
CA GLU A 55 -33.01 26.60 7.35
C GLU A 55 -34.00 27.63 6.76
N LYS A 56 -34.15 27.65 5.43
CA LYS A 56 -35.11 28.53 4.75
C LYS A 56 -36.57 28.20 5.11
N ARG A 57 -36.95 26.92 5.14
CA ARG A 57 -38.30 26.51 5.57
C ARG A 57 -38.56 26.85 7.03
N THR A 58 -37.58 26.67 7.91
CA THR A 58 -37.70 27.00 9.34
C THR A 58 -37.91 28.50 9.53
N VAL A 59 -37.13 29.34 8.83
CA VAL A 59 -37.28 30.80 8.96
C VAL A 59 -38.58 31.30 8.33
N GLU A 60 -39.04 30.71 7.22
CA GLU A 60 -40.35 31.01 6.61
C GLU A 60 -41.51 30.65 7.54
N LEU A 61 -41.45 29.48 8.17
CA LEU A 61 -42.43 29.05 9.15
C LEU A 61 -42.43 29.98 10.37
N TYR A 62 -41.25 30.31 10.90
CA TYR A 62 -41.13 31.23 12.03
C TYR A 62 -41.69 32.62 11.69
N ALA A 63 -41.29 33.18 10.55
CA ALA A 63 -41.76 34.49 10.08
C ALA A 63 -43.28 34.54 9.92
N SER A 64 -43.87 33.49 9.34
CA SER A 64 -45.31 33.42 9.10
C SER A 64 -46.11 33.27 10.41
N LEU A 65 -45.64 32.47 11.36
CA LEU A 65 -46.24 32.36 12.70
C LEU A 65 -46.15 33.70 13.46
N LEU A 66 -44.99 34.36 13.40
CA LEU A 66 -44.80 35.65 14.05
C LEU A 66 -45.69 36.74 13.42
N ALA A 67 -45.75 36.81 12.09
CA ALA A 67 -46.64 37.74 11.39
C ALA A 67 -48.12 37.52 11.74
N ARG A 68 -48.54 36.26 11.91
CA ARG A 68 -49.89 35.91 12.35
C ARG A 68 -50.16 36.37 13.80
N SER A 69 -49.16 36.31 14.67
CA SER A 69 -49.30 36.72 16.08
C SER A 69 -49.57 38.22 16.23
N TYR A 70 -49.05 39.05 15.32
CA TYR A 70 -49.36 40.48 15.27
C TYR A 70 -50.81 40.77 14.85
N GLN A 71 -51.50 39.82 14.20
CA GLN A 71 -52.89 39.96 13.78
C GLN A 71 -53.90 39.43 14.81
N SER A 72 -53.51 38.49 15.68
CA SER A 72 -54.36 37.88 16.69
C SER A 72 -53.57 37.59 17.97
N THR A 73 -53.59 38.52 18.92
CA THR A 73 -52.73 38.53 20.11
C THR A 73 -53.18 37.60 21.25
N ASN A 74 -54.36 36.99 21.14
CA ASN A 74 -55.00 36.19 22.21
C ASN A 74 -54.94 34.67 21.99
N ASP A 75 -54.11 34.20 21.06
CA ASP A 75 -54.02 32.79 20.71
C ASP A 75 -52.80 32.16 21.42
N GLU A 76 -53.01 31.63 22.63
CA GLU A 76 -51.95 30.97 23.42
C GLU A 76 -51.28 29.83 22.65
N ASP A 77 -52.05 29.11 21.83
CA ASP A 77 -51.53 28.04 20.97
C ASP A 77 -50.54 28.60 19.93
N LEU A 78 -50.83 29.78 19.36
CA LEU A 78 -49.94 30.43 18.40
C LEU A 78 -48.61 30.85 19.05
N LEU A 79 -48.65 31.40 20.27
CA LEU A 79 -47.44 31.74 21.02
C LEU A 79 -46.61 30.48 21.35
N PHE A 80 -47.25 29.37 21.67
CA PHE A 80 -46.58 28.09 21.86
C PHE A 80 -45.86 27.61 20.58
N TYR A 81 -46.50 27.70 19.40
CA TYR A 81 -45.85 27.34 18.14
C TYR A 81 -44.69 28.27 17.77
N VAL A 82 -44.78 29.57 18.09
CA VAL A 82 -43.67 30.52 17.92
C VAL A 82 -42.49 30.13 18.81
N ASP A 83 -42.72 29.79 20.09
CA ASP A 83 -41.68 29.38 21.03
C ASP A 83 -41.02 28.04 20.63
N MET A 84 -41.82 27.07 20.20
CA MET A 84 -41.32 25.79 19.67
C MET A 84 -40.43 25.99 18.44
N THR A 85 -40.83 26.90 17.54
CA THR A 85 -40.07 27.18 16.31
C THR A 85 -38.82 28.02 16.60
N TYR A 86 -38.86 28.91 17.60
CA TYR A 86 -37.70 29.69 18.04
C TYR A 86 -36.52 28.79 18.40
N SER A 87 -36.77 27.70 19.14
CA SER A 87 -35.74 26.72 19.53
C SER A 87 -35.10 25.97 18.35
N SER A 88 -35.74 25.98 17.18
CA SER A 88 -35.24 25.34 15.95
C SER A 88 -34.35 26.27 15.11
N ILE A 89 -34.30 27.57 15.43
CA ILE A 89 -33.45 28.53 14.73
C ILE A 89 -32.04 28.44 15.31
N HIS A 90 -31.13 27.87 14.53
CA HIS A 90 -29.70 27.75 14.86
C HIS A 90 -28.79 28.59 13.95
N PHE A 91 -29.39 29.48 13.15
CA PHE A 91 -28.72 30.39 12.22
C PHE A 91 -28.94 31.86 12.64
N PRO A 92 -28.10 32.79 12.17
CA PRO A 92 -28.17 34.18 12.60
C PRO A 92 -29.42 34.87 12.05
N VAL A 93 -30.19 35.50 12.93
CA VAL A 93 -31.39 36.29 12.60
C VAL A 93 -31.32 37.65 13.28
N ILE A 94 -31.69 38.71 12.57
CA ILE A 94 -31.80 40.08 13.11
C ILE A 94 -33.11 40.70 12.69
N PHE A 95 -33.80 41.35 13.63
CA PHE A 95 -34.96 42.16 13.33
C PHE A 95 -34.59 43.65 13.28
N ALA A 96 -35.06 44.32 12.24
CA ALA A 96 -34.86 45.75 12.03
C ALA A 96 -36.20 46.44 11.75
N ASP A 97 -36.23 47.76 11.92
CA ASP A 97 -37.40 48.55 11.55
C ASP A 97 -37.62 48.58 10.02
N ARG A 98 -38.67 49.27 9.58
CA ARG A 98 -39.00 49.48 8.15
C ARG A 98 -37.89 50.16 7.32
N ASN A 99 -36.94 50.85 7.95
CA ASN A 99 -35.81 51.52 7.32
C ASN A 99 -34.52 50.68 7.40
N ASP A 100 -34.64 49.42 7.81
CA ASP A 100 -33.53 48.49 8.04
C ASP A 100 -32.58 48.93 9.17
N ASP A 101 -33.07 49.76 10.10
CA ASP A 101 -32.32 50.15 11.29
C ASP A 101 -32.52 49.11 12.41
N PRO A 102 -31.44 48.59 13.03
CA PRO A 102 -31.55 47.58 14.08
C PRO A 102 -32.36 48.12 15.28
N VAL A 103 -33.25 47.29 15.83
CA VAL A 103 -34.13 47.68 16.95
C VAL A 103 -33.39 47.54 18.28
N TYR A 104 -33.43 48.58 19.12
CA TYR A 104 -32.83 48.58 20.46
C TYR A 104 -33.86 48.18 21.53
N PRO A 105 -33.49 47.38 22.57
CA PRO A 105 -32.17 46.81 22.84
C PRO A 105 -31.83 45.62 21.93
N TYR A 106 -30.66 45.65 21.29
CA TYR A 106 -30.32 44.76 20.17
C TYR A 106 -30.42 43.26 20.50
N GLN A 107 -30.02 42.86 21.71
CA GLN A 107 -30.02 41.46 22.15
C GLN A 107 -31.42 40.82 22.15
N GLN A 108 -32.49 41.62 22.27
CA GLN A 108 -33.86 41.12 22.22
C GLN A 108 -34.36 40.91 20.79
N PHE A 109 -33.68 41.50 19.81
CA PHE A 109 -34.06 41.51 18.40
C PHE A 109 -33.00 40.83 17.53
N MET A 110 -32.26 39.88 18.08
CA MET A 110 -31.28 39.07 17.37
C MET A 110 -31.25 37.65 17.93
N MET A 111 -30.96 36.66 17.07
CA MET A 111 -30.80 35.26 17.44
C MET A 111 -29.52 34.70 16.82
N ASN A 112 -28.74 33.95 17.59
CA ASN A 112 -27.49 33.30 17.13
C ASN A 112 -26.50 34.24 16.42
N VAL A 113 -26.40 35.48 16.89
CA VAL A 113 -25.44 36.48 16.41
C VAL A 113 -24.47 36.78 17.54
N ASP A 114 -23.18 36.45 17.33
CA ASP A 114 -22.11 36.78 18.27
C ASP A 114 -21.66 38.23 18.08
N MET A 115 -22.28 39.14 18.84
CA MET A 115 -21.91 40.56 18.87
C MET A 115 -21.06 40.87 20.10
N ASP A 116 -19.98 41.63 19.92
CA ASP A 116 -19.15 42.11 21.01
C ASP A 116 -19.91 43.15 21.85
N THR A 117 -20.32 42.74 23.06
CA THR A 117 -21.07 43.57 24.00
C THR A 117 -20.21 44.60 24.71
N THR A 118 -18.87 44.53 24.60
CA THR A 118 -17.95 45.51 25.19
C THR A 118 -17.86 46.80 24.38
N LEU A 119 -18.31 46.78 23.12
CA LEU A 119 -18.36 47.94 22.23
C LEU A 119 -19.42 48.96 22.68
N SER A 120 -19.23 50.23 22.32
CA SER A 120 -20.26 51.26 22.54
C SER A 120 -21.53 50.97 21.72
N VAL A 121 -22.68 51.45 22.18
CA VAL A 121 -23.98 51.26 21.49
C VAL A 121 -23.94 51.75 20.03
N GLN A 122 -23.19 52.83 19.76
CA GLN A 122 -23.02 53.36 18.41
C GLN A 122 -22.18 52.44 17.51
N GLN A 123 -21.07 51.89 18.05
CA GLN A 123 -20.24 50.90 17.33
C GLN A 123 -21.01 49.60 17.08
N GLN A 124 -21.80 49.14 18.06
CA GLN A 124 -22.69 47.98 17.89
C GLN A 124 -23.71 48.25 16.76
N LYS A 125 -24.31 49.45 16.72
CA LYS A 125 -25.25 49.85 15.67
C LYS A 125 -24.62 49.83 14.27
N GLU A 126 -23.42 50.40 14.15
CA GLU A 126 -22.69 50.43 12.88
C GLU A 126 -22.30 49.03 12.40
N TRP A 127 -21.87 48.18 13.33
CA TRP A 127 -21.58 46.78 13.06
C TRP A 127 -22.84 46.00 12.61
N LEU A 128 -23.95 46.14 13.33
CA LEU A 128 -25.23 45.50 12.96
C LEU A 128 -25.75 45.97 11.61
N ARG A 129 -25.64 47.27 11.30
CA ARG A 129 -26.00 47.79 9.97
C ARG A 129 -25.14 47.17 8.87
N ALA A 130 -23.82 47.07 9.08
CA ALA A 130 -22.93 46.41 8.12
C ALA A 130 -23.29 44.94 7.93
N TYR A 131 -23.59 44.23 9.02
CA TYR A 131 -23.97 42.82 9.00
C TYR A 131 -25.34 42.59 8.32
N ILE A 132 -26.35 43.44 8.58
CA ILE A 132 -27.64 43.40 7.86
C ILE A 132 -27.44 43.58 6.34
N GLN A 133 -26.53 44.46 5.91
CA GLN A 133 -26.22 44.64 4.49
C GLN A 133 -25.55 43.40 3.89
N GLU A 134 -24.76 42.66 4.65
CA GLU A 134 -24.23 41.36 4.22
C GLU A 134 -25.35 40.32 4.10
N MET A 135 -26.23 40.21 5.11
CA MET A 135 -27.37 39.28 5.10
C MET A 135 -28.30 39.52 3.90
N LYS A 136 -28.58 40.79 3.57
CA LYS A 136 -29.37 41.18 2.39
C LYS A 136 -28.80 40.74 1.06
N ARG A 137 -27.47 40.63 0.95
CA ARG A 137 -26.82 40.18 -0.28
C ARG A 137 -27.01 38.68 -0.50
N GLU A 138 -27.21 37.93 0.58
CA GLU A 138 -27.40 36.49 0.53
C GLU A 138 -28.88 36.12 0.38
N TYR A 139 -29.77 36.72 1.18
CA TYR A 139 -31.21 36.45 1.15
C TYR A 139 -32.05 37.73 1.24
N PRO A 140 -33.22 37.78 0.57
CA PRO A 140 -34.19 38.85 0.78
C PRO A 140 -34.77 38.77 2.21
N PRO A 141 -35.03 39.92 2.87
CA PRO A 141 -35.65 39.93 4.19
C PRO A 141 -37.10 39.47 4.14
N PHE A 142 -37.58 38.93 5.26
CA PHE A 142 -38.99 38.73 5.51
C PHE A 142 -39.62 40.02 6.04
N GLU A 143 -40.68 40.48 5.39
CA GLU A 143 -41.42 41.67 5.82
C GLU A 143 -42.62 41.27 6.68
N MET A 144 -42.70 41.84 7.89
CA MET A 144 -43.85 41.67 8.78
C MET A 144 -44.81 42.82 8.57
N VAL A 145 -46.06 42.47 8.27
CA VAL A 145 -47.09 43.41 7.86
C VAL A 145 -48.18 43.47 8.93
N ASP A 146 -48.62 44.67 9.28
CA ASP A 146 -49.76 44.88 10.17
C ASP A 146 -51.09 44.47 9.48
N PRO A 147 -52.23 44.43 10.21
CA PRO A 147 -53.54 44.15 9.61
C PRO A 147 -53.97 45.13 8.50
N THR A 148 -53.28 46.28 8.37
CA THR A 148 -53.54 47.29 7.33
C THR A 148 -52.65 47.11 6.09
N GLY A 149 -51.73 46.14 6.10
CA GLY A 149 -50.80 45.87 5.01
C GLY A 149 -49.57 46.77 4.99
N LYS A 150 -49.24 47.49 6.07
CA LYS A 150 -47.99 48.24 6.20
C LYS A 150 -46.90 47.43 6.86
N VAL A 151 -45.68 47.51 6.30
CA VAL A 151 -44.49 46.86 6.87
C VAL A 151 -44.15 47.51 8.21
N VAL A 152 -44.21 46.72 9.27
CA VAL A 152 -43.88 47.11 10.65
C VAL A 152 -42.41 46.83 10.95
N GLN A 153 -41.94 45.64 10.56
CA GLN A 153 -40.61 45.14 10.89
C GLN A 153 -40.09 44.26 9.77
N ARG A 154 -38.76 44.15 9.65
CA ARG A 154 -38.08 43.25 8.73
C ARG A 154 -37.19 42.30 9.47
N MET A 155 -37.20 41.03 9.05
CA MET A 155 -36.36 39.99 9.59
C MET A 155 -35.32 39.57 8.55
N PHE A 156 -34.05 39.76 8.92
CA PHE A 156 -32.88 39.38 8.15
C PHE A 156 -32.35 38.05 8.66
N TYR A 157 -31.94 37.17 7.76
CA TYR A 157 -31.32 35.90 8.10
C TYR A 157 -30.18 35.59 7.11
N THR A 158 -29.26 34.75 7.54
CA THR A 158 -28.13 34.23 6.75
C THR A 158 -27.93 32.76 7.10
N ASN A 159 -27.13 32.06 6.32
CA ASN A 159 -26.82 30.66 6.57
C ASN A 159 -26.10 30.49 7.93
N SER A 160 -26.38 29.36 8.60
CA SER A 160 -25.66 28.99 9.81
C SER A 160 -24.14 28.92 9.60
N ALA A 161 -23.39 29.01 10.70
CA ALA A 161 -21.95 28.80 10.66
C ALA A 161 -21.58 27.42 10.11
N ILE A 162 -22.41 26.39 10.37
CA ILE A 162 -22.17 25.04 9.89
C ILE A 162 -22.32 24.92 8.38
N VAL A 163 -23.38 25.46 7.79
CA VAL A 163 -23.58 25.50 6.33
C VAL A 163 -22.41 26.20 5.65
N ARG A 164 -21.95 27.33 6.19
CA ARG A 164 -20.78 28.05 5.66
C ARG A 164 -19.50 27.23 5.74
N ARG A 165 -19.25 26.50 6.83
CA ARG A 165 -18.06 25.65 7.00
C ARG A 165 -18.10 24.40 6.11
N LEU A 166 -19.25 23.75 5.99
CA LEU A 166 -19.46 22.59 5.13
C LEU A 166 -19.19 22.90 3.66
N ARG A 167 -19.43 24.15 3.21
CA ARG A 167 -19.12 24.59 1.85
C ARG A 167 -17.62 24.50 1.49
N TYR A 168 -16.72 24.60 2.47
CA TYR A 168 -15.27 24.47 2.27
C TYR A 168 -14.73 23.05 2.56
N MET A 169 -15.55 22.19 3.14
CA MET A 169 -15.17 20.85 3.55
C MET A 169 -14.67 19.94 2.40
N PRO A 170 -15.21 20.03 1.16
CA PRO A 170 -14.69 19.25 0.04
C PRO A 170 -13.20 19.45 -0.25
N PHE A 171 -12.66 20.64 -0.03
CA PHE A 171 -11.24 20.89 -0.24
C PHE A 171 -10.36 20.14 0.77
N VAL A 172 -10.84 20.00 2.00
CA VAL A 172 -10.17 19.22 3.06
C VAL A 172 -10.20 17.74 2.70
N GLU A 173 -11.34 17.22 2.26
CA GLU A 173 -11.51 15.82 1.86
C GLU A 173 -10.59 15.47 0.67
N ILE A 174 -10.57 16.33 -0.34
CA ILE A 174 -9.68 16.24 -1.49
C ILE A 174 -8.21 16.17 -1.05
N LEU A 175 -7.79 17.05 -0.13
CA LEU A 175 -6.42 17.08 0.39
C LEU A 175 -6.05 15.77 1.10
N ILE A 176 -6.95 15.22 1.92
CA ILE A 176 -6.75 13.96 2.64
C ILE A 176 -6.61 12.80 1.63
N VAL A 177 -7.55 12.68 0.68
CA VAL A 177 -7.50 11.64 -0.35
C VAL A 177 -6.22 11.74 -1.19
N ALA A 178 -5.85 12.96 -1.59
CA ALA A 178 -4.62 13.21 -2.34
C ALA A 178 -3.36 12.79 -1.56
N ALA A 179 -3.31 13.02 -0.25
CA ALA A 179 -2.18 12.60 0.59
C ALA A 179 -1.99 11.07 0.59
N PHE A 180 -3.08 10.31 0.76
CA PHE A 180 -3.02 8.83 0.71
C PHE A 180 -2.59 8.32 -0.67
N ILE A 181 -3.15 8.88 -1.76
CA ILE A 181 -2.79 8.50 -3.13
C ILE A 181 -1.32 8.82 -3.43
N LEU A 182 -0.85 10.01 -3.04
CA LEU A 182 0.52 10.45 -3.26
C LEU A 182 1.53 9.51 -2.59
N VAL A 183 1.31 9.20 -1.31
CA VAL A 183 2.23 8.33 -0.56
C VAL A 183 2.20 6.90 -1.10
N GLY A 184 1.02 6.39 -1.48
CA GLY A 184 0.90 5.10 -2.17
C GLY A 184 1.67 5.08 -3.50
N TYR A 185 1.57 6.14 -4.30
CA TYR A 185 2.33 6.29 -5.56
C TYR A 185 3.84 6.39 -5.31
N VAL A 186 4.28 7.19 -4.33
CA VAL A 186 5.70 7.32 -3.97
C VAL A 186 6.25 5.98 -3.50
N ALA A 187 5.54 5.27 -2.62
CA ALA A 187 5.92 3.94 -2.15
C ALA A 187 6.08 2.95 -3.32
N PHE A 188 5.07 2.89 -4.21
CA PHE A 188 5.11 2.05 -5.40
C PHE A 188 6.32 2.38 -6.31
N SER A 189 6.49 3.66 -6.65
CA SER A 189 7.56 4.12 -7.54
C SER A 189 8.94 3.79 -6.98
N THR A 190 9.07 3.82 -5.66
CA THR A 190 10.32 3.58 -4.94
C THR A 190 10.65 2.09 -4.85
N ILE A 191 9.67 1.23 -4.57
CA ILE A 191 9.86 -0.23 -4.53
C ILE A 191 10.35 -0.75 -5.88
N ARG A 192 9.80 -0.22 -6.98
CA ARG A 192 10.15 -0.67 -8.34
C ARG A 192 11.54 -0.20 -8.82
N ARG A 193 12.04 0.95 -8.33
CA ARG A 193 13.32 1.54 -8.74
C ARG A 193 14.56 0.83 -8.15
N ASN A 194 14.40 0.13 -7.04
CA ASN A 194 15.51 -0.42 -6.28
C ASN A 194 16.16 -1.67 -6.90
N GLU A 195 15.41 -2.44 -7.69
CA GLU A 195 15.93 -3.65 -8.33
C GLU A 195 16.88 -3.32 -9.48
N GLU A 196 16.60 -2.24 -10.22
CA GLU A 196 17.50 -1.75 -11.27
C GLU A 196 18.82 -1.24 -10.67
N SER A 197 18.76 -0.45 -9.58
CA SER A 197 19.95 0.19 -8.99
C SER A 197 20.95 -0.79 -8.36
N ASN A 198 20.49 -1.88 -7.76
CA ASN A 198 21.39 -2.86 -7.12
C ASN A 198 22.23 -3.63 -8.14
N ILE A 199 21.70 -3.86 -9.34
CA ILE A 199 22.45 -4.48 -10.44
C ILE A 199 23.54 -3.51 -10.93
N TRP A 200 23.24 -2.22 -11.09
CA TRP A 200 24.23 -1.22 -11.49
C TRP A 200 25.37 -1.07 -10.48
N VAL A 201 25.09 -1.11 -9.18
CA VAL A 201 26.14 -1.09 -8.14
C VAL A 201 27.01 -2.35 -8.21
N GLY A 202 26.41 -3.52 -8.45
CA GLY A 202 27.15 -4.76 -8.68
C GLY A 202 28.02 -4.70 -9.94
N MET A 203 27.46 -4.24 -11.07
CA MET A 203 28.17 -4.08 -12.35
C MET A 203 29.31 -3.06 -12.24
N ALA A 204 29.12 -1.93 -11.52
CA ALA A 204 30.17 -0.95 -11.29
C ALA A 204 31.34 -1.52 -10.48
N LYS A 205 31.06 -2.34 -9.45
CA LYS A 205 32.10 -3.05 -8.69
C LYS A 205 32.84 -4.10 -9.53
N GLU A 206 32.12 -4.88 -10.33
CA GLU A 206 32.74 -5.85 -11.25
C GLU A 206 33.60 -5.15 -12.30
N ALA A 207 33.12 -4.05 -12.89
CA ALA A 207 33.89 -3.23 -13.82
C ALA A 207 35.17 -2.70 -13.19
N ALA A 208 35.09 -2.14 -11.98
CA ALA A 208 36.26 -1.68 -11.24
C ALA A 208 37.28 -2.80 -11.01
N HIS A 209 36.82 -4.03 -10.72
CA HIS A 209 37.72 -5.18 -10.52
C HIS A 209 38.33 -5.70 -11.84
N GLN A 210 37.53 -5.85 -12.89
CA GLN A 210 37.96 -6.34 -14.20
C GLN A 210 38.87 -5.35 -14.93
N LEU A 211 38.67 -4.04 -14.73
CA LEU A 211 39.56 -2.99 -15.24
C LEU A 211 40.79 -2.81 -14.35
N GLY A 212 40.65 -2.94 -13.03
CA GLY A 212 41.77 -2.75 -12.09
C GLY A 212 42.88 -3.79 -12.21
N THR A 213 42.54 -5.03 -12.59
CA THR A 213 43.52 -6.11 -12.76
C THR A 213 44.52 -5.81 -13.90
N PRO A 214 44.08 -5.54 -15.15
CA PRO A 214 45.00 -5.17 -16.24
C PRO A 214 45.64 -3.79 -16.05
N LEU A 215 45.00 -2.85 -15.35
CA LEU A 215 45.64 -1.58 -15.01
C LEU A 215 46.85 -1.79 -14.07
N SER A 216 46.72 -2.71 -13.11
CA SER A 216 47.81 -3.06 -12.19
C SER A 216 48.95 -3.79 -12.91
N SER A 217 48.64 -4.70 -13.85
CA SER A 217 49.67 -5.35 -14.66
C SER A 217 50.39 -4.36 -15.58
N MET A 218 49.67 -3.40 -16.18
CA MET A 218 50.27 -2.32 -16.95
C MET A 218 51.26 -1.46 -16.15
N LEU A 219 50.95 -1.16 -14.89
CA LEU A 219 51.88 -0.46 -13.99
C LEU A 219 53.14 -1.30 -13.70
N ALA A 220 52.97 -2.61 -13.52
CA ALA A 220 54.10 -3.52 -13.34
C ALA A 220 54.97 -3.63 -14.61
N TRP A 221 54.35 -3.72 -15.78
CA TRP A 221 55.06 -3.72 -17.06
C TRP A 221 55.82 -2.42 -17.30
N LEU A 222 55.25 -1.27 -16.95
CA LEU A 222 55.92 0.03 -16.98
C LEU A 222 57.18 0.05 -16.11
N GLU A 223 57.14 -0.59 -14.94
CA GLU A 223 58.30 -0.68 -14.05
C GLU A 223 59.37 -1.63 -14.61
N ILE A 224 58.97 -2.77 -15.18
CA ILE A 224 59.88 -3.70 -15.87
C ILE A 224 60.58 -3.02 -17.06
N LEU A 225 59.82 -2.29 -17.89
CA LEU A 225 60.37 -1.50 -19.00
C LEU A 225 61.40 -0.46 -18.55
N ARG A 226 61.19 0.15 -17.38
CA ARG A 226 62.16 1.11 -16.81
C ARG A 226 63.43 0.42 -16.33
N MET A 227 63.33 -0.77 -15.74
CA MET A 227 64.47 -1.55 -15.26
C MET A 227 65.29 -2.13 -16.41
N GLU A 228 64.63 -2.62 -17.46
CA GLU A 228 65.27 -3.32 -18.59
C GLU A 228 65.57 -2.41 -19.79
N ARG A 229 65.52 -1.08 -19.63
CA ARG A 229 65.62 -0.06 -20.70
C ARG A 229 66.86 -0.14 -21.60
N HIS A 230 67.89 -0.88 -21.21
CA HIS A 230 69.15 -1.01 -21.97
C HIS A 230 69.23 -2.32 -22.78
N ASP A 231 68.25 -3.22 -22.65
CA ASP A 231 68.16 -4.45 -23.45
C ASP A 231 67.01 -4.31 -24.48
N PRO A 232 67.34 -4.08 -25.77
CA PRO A 232 66.34 -3.88 -26.81
C PRO A 232 65.37 -5.06 -26.98
N HIS A 233 65.82 -6.28 -26.71
CA HIS A 233 65.02 -7.48 -26.92
C HIS A 233 63.98 -7.66 -25.81
N ARG A 234 64.36 -7.36 -24.56
CA ARG A 234 63.46 -7.33 -23.39
C ARG A 234 62.42 -6.22 -23.48
N VAL A 235 62.82 -5.05 -23.99
CA VAL A 235 61.92 -3.91 -24.23
C VAL A 235 60.84 -4.29 -25.25
N GLU A 236 61.22 -4.91 -26.36
CA GLU A 236 60.27 -5.38 -27.39
C GLU A 236 59.32 -6.46 -26.86
N GLU A 237 59.82 -7.43 -26.09
CA GLU A 237 59.00 -8.46 -25.45
C GLU A 237 57.99 -7.85 -24.45
N THR A 238 58.45 -6.97 -23.56
CA THR A 238 57.60 -6.28 -22.59
C THR A 238 56.54 -5.41 -23.27
N SER A 239 56.91 -4.71 -24.35
CA SER A 239 55.99 -3.90 -25.14
C SER A 239 54.87 -4.75 -25.75
N ARG A 240 55.17 -5.95 -26.27
CA ARG A 240 54.16 -6.87 -26.80
C ARG A 240 53.22 -7.41 -25.73
N GLU A 241 53.72 -7.72 -24.53
CA GLU A 241 52.86 -8.14 -23.42
C GLU A 241 51.95 -6.99 -22.93
N MET A 242 52.47 -5.75 -22.90
CA MET A 242 51.64 -4.57 -22.63
C MET A 242 50.54 -4.39 -23.68
N GLU A 243 50.87 -4.53 -24.97
CA GLU A 243 49.89 -4.41 -26.06
C GLU A 243 48.76 -5.43 -25.91
N ARG A 244 49.07 -6.68 -25.54
CA ARG A 244 48.07 -7.72 -25.23
C ARG A 244 47.17 -7.35 -24.05
N ASP A 245 47.73 -6.79 -22.97
CA ASP A 245 46.95 -6.37 -21.81
C ASP A 245 46.08 -5.12 -22.11
N VAL A 246 46.55 -4.20 -22.96
CA VAL A 246 45.76 -3.06 -23.47
C VAL A 246 44.59 -3.55 -24.32
N GLU A 247 44.82 -4.50 -25.22
CA GLU A 247 43.76 -5.07 -26.04
C GLU A 247 42.71 -5.78 -25.20
N ARG A 248 43.15 -6.52 -24.17
CA ARG A 248 42.25 -7.13 -23.18
C ARG A 248 41.42 -6.10 -22.43
N LEU A 249 42.02 -4.97 -22.03
CA LEU A 249 41.33 -3.83 -21.42
C LEU A 249 40.23 -3.29 -22.34
N ASN A 250 40.54 -3.11 -23.62
CA ASN A 250 39.61 -2.59 -24.62
C ASN A 250 38.41 -3.54 -24.84
N VAL A 251 38.66 -4.86 -24.89
CA VAL A 251 37.59 -5.86 -24.95
C VAL A 251 36.67 -5.79 -23.72
N ILE A 252 37.24 -5.68 -22.52
CA ILE A 252 36.47 -5.56 -21.27
C ILE A 252 35.64 -4.27 -21.28
N ALA A 253 36.24 -3.13 -21.63
CA ALA A 253 35.55 -1.84 -21.70
C ALA A 253 34.40 -1.84 -22.70
N ASN A 254 34.60 -2.39 -23.90
CA ASN A 254 33.57 -2.52 -24.93
C ASN A 254 32.42 -3.42 -24.49
N ARG A 255 32.72 -4.55 -23.82
CA ARG A 255 31.69 -5.42 -23.23
C ARG A 255 30.83 -4.67 -22.22
N PHE A 256 31.44 -3.85 -21.35
CA PHE A 256 30.69 -3.03 -20.38
C PHE A 256 29.85 -1.93 -21.03
N ALA A 257 30.38 -1.24 -22.04
CA ALA A 257 29.65 -0.21 -22.77
C ALA A 257 28.35 -0.77 -23.39
N LYS A 258 28.41 -2.00 -23.94
CA LYS A 258 27.25 -2.65 -24.56
C LYS A 258 26.16 -3.09 -23.59
N ILE A 259 26.46 -3.28 -22.31
CA ILE A 259 25.43 -3.64 -21.30
C ILE A 259 24.44 -2.49 -21.08
N GLY A 260 24.86 -1.24 -21.25
CA GLY A 260 24.01 -0.06 -21.07
C GLY A 260 23.21 0.36 -22.30
N SER A 261 23.53 -0.17 -23.48
CA SER A 261 22.88 0.13 -24.76
C SER A 261 21.97 -1.01 -25.22
N GLN A 262 20.95 -0.73 -26.03
CA GLN A 262 20.17 -1.81 -26.67
C GLN A 262 21.05 -2.55 -27.68
N PRO A 263 21.27 -3.87 -27.51
CA PRO A 263 22.11 -4.62 -28.44
C PRO A 263 21.38 -4.86 -29.76
N LYS A 264 22.12 -4.74 -30.87
CA LYS A 264 21.61 -5.10 -32.20
C LYS A 264 21.57 -6.62 -32.32
N LEU A 265 20.38 -7.17 -32.53
CA LEU A 265 20.19 -8.62 -32.71
C LEU A 265 20.20 -8.95 -34.20
N GLU A 266 20.99 -9.96 -34.58
CA GLU A 266 21.09 -10.45 -35.95
C GLU A 266 20.78 -11.94 -35.98
N THR A 267 20.08 -12.39 -37.03
CA THR A 267 19.75 -13.80 -37.18
C THR A 267 20.96 -14.55 -37.69
N VAL A 268 21.60 -15.32 -36.82
CA VAL A 268 22.85 -16.02 -37.12
C VAL A 268 22.74 -17.51 -36.76
N ALA A 269 23.56 -18.34 -37.42
CA ALA A 269 23.71 -19.75 -37.07
C ALA A 269 24.46 -19.89 -35.74
N LEU A 270 23.88 -20.62 -34.78
CA LEU A 270 24.46 -20.74 -33.44
C LEU A 270 25.64 -21.71 -33.37
N GLY A 271 25.69 -22.71 -34.24
CA GLY A 271 26.76 -23.70 -34.28
C GLY A 271 28.15 -23.04 -34.36
N PRO A 272 28.44 -22.22 -35.40
CA PRO A 272 29.72 -21.54 -35.54
C PRO A 272 30.10 -20.64 -34.35
N VAL A 273 29.13 -19.96 -33.75
CA VAL A 273 29.37 -19.06 -32.60
C VAL A 273 29.78 -19.86 -31.35
N ILE A 274 29.09 -20.96 -31.07
CA ILE A 274 29.44 -21.84 -29.94
C ILE A 274 30.80 -22.52 -30.20
N GLU A 275 31.05 -22.94 -31.45
CA GLU A 275 32.29 -23.57 -31.86
C GLU A 275 33.49 -22.64 -31.64
N HIS A 276 33.36 -21.36 -32.01
CA HIS A 276 34.39 -20.35 -31.81
C HIS A 276 34.82 -20.24 -30.33
N VAL A 277 33.84 -20.16 -29.41
CA VAL A 277 34.13 -20.08 -27.97
C VAL A 277 34.75 -21.36 -27.44
N CYS A 278 34.30 -22.53 -27.89
CA CYS A 278 34.86 -23.81 -27.43
C CYS A 278 36.32 -23.98 -27.85
N THR A 279 36.65 -23.67 -29.11
CA THR A 279 38.02 -23.77 -29.65
C THR A 279 38.99 -22.83 -28.92
N TYR A 280 38.51 -21.63 -28.58
CA TYR A 280 39.27 -20.68 -27.75
C TYR A 280 39.62 -21.27 -26.37
N PHE A 281 38.68 -21.94 -25.69
CA PHE A 281 38.95 -22.55 -24.38
C PHE A 281 39.86 -23.79 -24.49
N GLU A 282 39.70 -24.64 -25.49
CA GLU A 282 40.58 -25.81 -25.71
C GLU A 282 42.04 -25.45 -25.89
N THR A 283 42.32 -24.35 -26.60
CA THR A 283 43.70 -23.87 -26.79
C THR A 283 44.34 -23.42 -25.47
N ARG A 284 43.53 -23.00 -24.49
CA ARG A 284 43.99 -22.39 -23.24
C ARG A 284 43.98 -23.35 -22.03
N LEU A 285 43.13 -24.38 -22.06
CA LEU A 285 42.99 -25.36 -20.97
C LEU A 285 44.30 -26.12 -20.62
N PRO A 286 45.14 -26.55 -21.59
CA PRO A 286 46.42 -27.21 -21.30
C PRO A 286 47.36 -26.34 -20.46
N ASN A 287 47.41 -25.04 -20.76
CA ASN A 287 48.27 -24.07 -20.07
C ASN A 287 47.76 -23.69 -18.66
N LEU A 288 46.53 -24.07 -18.31
CA LEU A 288 45.91 -23.87 -16.99
C LEU A 288 46.07 -25.08 -16.07
N GLY A 289 46.78 -26.13 -16.50
CA GLY A 289 47.03 -27.34 -15.70
C GLY A 289 45.80 -28.21 -15.44
N ARG A 290 44.70 -28.00 -16.19
CA ARG A 290 43.45 -28.77 -16.05
C ARG A 290 43.22 -29.66 -17.27
N LYS A 291 43.16 -30.98 -17.07
CA LYS A 291 42.78 -31.97 -18.09
C LYS A 291 41.25 -32.01 -18.22
N VAL A 292 40.69 -31.01 -18.90
CA VAL A 292 39.25 -30.95 -19.22
C VAL A 292 39.08 -31.09 -20.73
N SER A 293 38.22 -32.01 -21.14
CA SER A 293 37.81 -32.20 -22.54
C SER A 293 36.46 -31.54 -22.78
N ILE A 294 36.28 -30.91 -23.95
CA ILE A 294 35.02 -30.32 -24.36
C ILE A 294 34.44 -31.16 -25.50
N SER A 295 33.32 -31.83 -25.25
CA SER A 295 32.57 -32.60 -26.26
C SER A 295 31.43 -31.75 -26.82
N ARG A 296 31.27 -31.75 -28.15
CA ARG A 296 30.36 -30.85 -28.87
C ARG A 296 29.41 -31.66 -29.73
N ASN A 297 28.11 -31.39 -29.61
CA ASN A 297 27.09 -31.91 -30.51
C ASN A 297 26.20 -30.75 -30.96
N LEU A 298 26.59 -30.13 -32.07
CA LEU A 298 26.01 -28.88 -32.55
C LEU A 298 25.25 -29.09 -33.86
N ASP A 299 23.94 -28.86 -33.84
CA ASP A 299 23.13 -28.80 -35.07
C ASP A 299 23.40 -27.47 -35.80
N ALA A 300 24.20 -27.54 -36.87
CA ALA A 300 24.67 -26.39 -37.64
C ALA A 300 23.55 -25.61 -38.35
N ALA A 301 22.37 -26.22 -38.56
CA ALA A 301 21.26 -25.59 -39.25
C ALA A 301 20.42 -24.67 -38.35
N LEU A 302 20.68 -24.64 -37.04
CA LEU A 302 19.87 -23.89 -36.09
C LEU A 302 20.32 -22.42 -35.99
N THR A 303 19.39 -21.52 -36.30
CA THR A 303 19.58 -20.07 -36.23
C THR A 303 18.78 -19.44 -35.10
N ALA A 304 19.28 -18.32 -34.57
CA ALA A 304 18.58 -17.49 -33.60
C ALA A 304 18.94 -16.01 -33.79
N SER A 305 18.01 -15.12 -33.44
CA SER A 305 18.28 -13.67 -33.42
C SER A 305 19.05 -13.32 -32.16
N ILE A 306 20.36 -13.09 -32.31
CA ILE A 306 21.28 -12.86 -31.20
C ILE A 306 22.24 -11.70 -31.46
N SER A 307 22.74 -11.11 -30.38
CA SER A 307 23.96 -10.31 -30.40
C SER A 307 25.12 -11.27 -30.18
N ILE A 308 25.93 -11.51 -31.21
CA ILE A 308 27.04 -12.47 -31.19
C ILE A 308 27.90 -12.30 -29.92
N GLU A 309 28.41 -11.09 -29.69
CA GLU A 309 29.32 -10.81 -28.56
C GLU A 309 28.72 -11.08 -27.18
N LEU A 310 27.46 -10.67 -26.95
CA LEU A 310 26.78 -10.89 -25.68
C LEU A 310 26.46 -12.38 -25.49
N PHE A 311 26.13 -13.08 -26.57
CA PHE A 311 25.86 -14.50 -26.54
C PHE A 311 27.14 -15.32 -26.30
N GLU A 312 28.25 -14.99 -26.98
CA GLU A 312 29.57 -15.55 -26.73
C GLU A 312 29.95 -15.37 -25.25
N TRP A 313 29.74 -14.19 -24.69
CA TRP A 313 30.00 -13.93 -23.28
C TRP A 313 29.19 -14.84 -22.34
N VAL A 314 27.92 -15.13 -22.68
CA VAL A 314 27.12 -16.10 -21.92
C VAL A 314 27.78 -17.48 -21.97
N ILE A 315 28.15 -17.96 -23.15
CA ILE A 315 28.76 -19.29 -23.33
C ILE A 315 30.13 -19.36 -22.63
N GLU A 316 30.98 -18.36 -22.80
CA GLU A 316 32.27 -18.24 -22.11
C GLU A 316 32.11 -18.37 -20.59
N ASN A 317 31.12 -17.68 -20.03
CA ASN A 317 30.87 -17.68 -18.60
C ASN A 317 30.33 -19.02 -18.11
N LEU A 318 29.49 -19.70 -18.91
CA LEU A 318 29.03 -21.05 -18.59
C LEU A 318 30.18 -22.07 -18.62
N ILE A 319 31.02 -22.02 -19.65
CA ILE A 319 32.20 -22.90 -19.78
C ILE A 319 33.18 -22.63 -18.64
N LYS A 320 33.48 -21.37 -18.33
CA LYS A 320 34.35 -21.01 -17.21
C LYS A 320 33.84 -21.55 -15.87
N ASN A 321 32.54 -21.40 -15.59
CA ASN A 321 31.96 -21.96 -14.36
C ASN A 321 32.01 -23.49 -14.34
N ALA A 322 31.81 -24.16 -15.49
CA ALA A 322 31.96 -25.62 -15.61
C ALA A 322 33.41 -26.06 -15.35
N VAL A 323 34.40 -25.43 -15.99
CA VAL A 323 35.84 -25.72 -15.77
C VAL A 323 36.22 -25.57 -14.30
N GLU A 324 35.74 -24.52 -13.63
CA GLU A 324 36.03 -24.27 -12.23
C GLU A 324 35.33 -25.26 -11.28
N ALA A 325 34.19 -25.81 -11.66
CA ALA A 325 33.44 -26.80 -10.88
C ALA A 325 34.03 -28.23 -10.97
N ILE A 326 34.82 -28.49 -12.01
CA ILE A 326 35.53 -29.77 -12.21
C ILE A 326 36.80 -29.76 -11.37
N GLU A 327 36.84 -30.61 -10.35
CA GLU A 327 38.00 -30.80 -9.46
C GLU A 327 38.78 -32.10 -9.77
N ARG A 328 38.25 -32.95 -10.66
CA ARG A 328 38.81 -34.27 -11.01
C ARG A 328 39.71 -34.20 -12.26
N HIS A 329 40.55 -35.22 -12.44
CA HIS A 329 41.50 -35.31 -13.57
C HIS A 329 40.86 -35.75 -14.90
N ASP A 330 39.64 -36.29 -14.88
CA ASP A 330 38.84 -36.76 -16.02
C ASP A 330 37.70 -35.77 -16.36
N GLY A 331 38.03 -34.48 -16.45
CA GLY A 331 37.05 -33.42 -16.69
C GLY A 331 36.38 -33.52 -18.06
N LEU A 332 35.04 -33.44 -18.08
CA LEU A 332 34.25 -33.43 -19.31
C LEU A 332 33.20 -32.32 -19.26
N ILE A 333 33.17 -31.50 -20.31
CA ILE A 333 32.12 -30.52 -20.56
C ILE A 333 31.42 -30.92 -21.87
N GLU A 334 30.14 -31.26 -21.81
CA GLU A 334 29.32 -31.56 -22.98
C GLU A 334 28.46 -30.36 -23.35
N ILE A 335 28.59 -29.88 -24.59
CA ILE A 335 27.78 -28.80 -25.13
C ILE A 335 26.93 -29.32 -26.27
N THR A 336 25.61 -29.22 -26.10
CA THR A 336 24.64 -29.73 -27.08
C THR A 336 23.73 -28.60 -27.57
N LEU A 337 23.62 -28.45 -28.89
CA LEU A 337 22.68 -27.53 -29.55
C LEU A 337 21.65 -28.37 -30.33
N ARG A 338 20.37 -28.30 -29.94
CA ARG A 338 19.27 -29.04 -30.58
C ARG A 338 18.01 -28.20 -30.71
N LYS A 339 17.11 -28.60 -31.62
CA LYS A 339 15.77 -28.03 -31.72
C LYS A 339 14.93 -28.42 -30.50
N LYS A 340 14.10 -27.51 -30.03
CA LYS A 340 13.20 -27.77 -28.91
C LYS A 340 12.08 -28.74 -29.32
N ILE A 341 11.88 -29.83 -28.56
CA ILE A 341 10.90 -30.88 -28.85
C ILE A 341 9.44 -30.38 -28.76
N LYS A 342 9.17 -29.37 -27.92
CA LYS A 342 7.85 -28.72 -27.78
C LYS A 342 7.98 -27.20 -27.89
N GLY A 343 7.50 -26.63 -29.00
CA GLY A 343 7.48 -25.19 -29.29
C GLY A 343 8.52 -24.74 -30.32
N GLN A 344 8.44 -23.47 -30.75
CA GLN A 344 9.47 -22.84 -31.58
C GLN A 344 10.64 -22.39 -30.69
N GLY A 345 11.87 -22.74 -31.07
CA GLY A 345 13.10 -22.31 -30.40
C GLY A 345 14.23 -23.34 -30.44
N VAL A 346 15.40 -22.89 -30.02
CA VAL A 346 16.64 -23.65 -29.89
C VAL A 346 16.93 -23.96 -28.43
N LEU A 347 17.56 -25.09 -28.15
CA LEU A 347 18.00 -25.50 -26.83
C LEU A 347 19.50 -25.71 -26.85
N VAL A 348 20.22 -24.90 -26.06
CA VAL A 348 21.64 -25.09 -25.77
C VAL A 348 21.75 -25.68 -24.37
N VAL A 349 22.42 -26.82 -24.25
CA VAL A 349 22.71 -27.49 -22.97
C VAL A 349 24.21 -27.49 -22.78
N VAL A 350 24.67 -26.93 -21.67
CA VAL A 350 26.05 -27.05 -21.19
C VAL A 350 26.00 -27.93 -19.95
N ARG A 351 26.68 -29.08 -20.00
CA ARG A 351 26.73 -30.06 -18.93
C ARG A 351 28.18 -30.29 -18.53
N ASP A 352 28.44 -30.27 -17.23
CA ASP A 352 29.73 -30.65 -16.65
C ASP A 352 29.59 -31.92 -15.79
N ASN A 353 30.72 -32.60 -15.56
CA ASN A 353 30.84 -33.70 -14.61
C ASN A 353 31.48 -33.28 -13.27
N GLY A 354 31.34 -32.01 -12.89
CA GLY A 354 31.89 -31.47 -11.65
C GLY A 354 31.12 -31.88 -10.39
N LYS A 355 31.40 -31.20 -9.27
CA LYS A 355 30.83 -31.51 -7.94
C LYS A 355 29.30 -31.36 -7.81
N GLY A 356 28.65 -30.73 -8.79
CA GLY A 356 27.22 -30.46 -8.76
C GLY A 356 26.80 -29.46 -7.69
N MET A 357 25.49 -29.35 -7.46
CA MET A 357 24.89 -28.38 -6.55
C MET A 357 23.74 -29.00 -5.76
N THR A 358 23.55 -28.57 -4.51
CA THR A 358 22.33 -28.89 -3.75
C THR A 358 21.14 -28.11 -4.31
N ARG A 359 19.92 -28.59 -4.04
CA ARG A 359 18.68 -27.93 -4.48
C ARG A 359 18.54 -26.50 -3.93
N GLN A 360 19.08 -26.25 -2.74
CA GLN A 360 19.14 -24.91 -2.13
C GLN A 360 20.08 -23.99 -2.92
N ILE A 361 21.30 -24.43 -3.26
CA ILE A 361 22.26 -23.65 -4.03
C ILE A 361 21.70 -23.36 -5.43
N ALA A 362 21.17 -24.38 -6.12
CA ALA A 362 20.61 -24.25 -7.47
C ALA A 362 19.50 -23.20 -7.58
N SER A 363 18.72 -22.98 -6.51
CA SER A 363 17.67 -21.94 -6.49
C SER A 363 18.22 -20.51 -6.34
N ARG A 364 19.48 -20.35 -5.91
CA ARG A 364 20.10 -19.06 -5.61
C ARG A 364 21.22 -18.65 -6.57
N ILE A 365 21.77 -19.54 -7.40
CA ILE A 365 22.94 -19.23 -8.26
C ILE A 365 22.74 -18.08 -9.25
N PHE A 366 21.50 -17.79 -9.64
CA PHE A 366 21.19 -16.67 -10.52
C PHE A 366 20.84 -15.38 -9.78
N GLN A 367 20.89 -15.37 -8.43
CA GLN A 367 20.68 -14.16 -7.64
C GLN A 367 21.94 -13.27 -7.77
N PRO A 368 21.78 -11.98 -8.11
CA PRO A 368 22.91 -11.06 -8.15
C PRO A 368 23.68 -11.04 -6.82
N GLY A 369 25.00 -11.20 -6.89
CA GLY A 369 25.88 -11.18 -5.70
C GLY A 369 26.05 -12.52 -4.99
N TYR A 370 25.34 -13.58 -5.40
CA TYR A 370 25.48 -14.91 -4.81
C TYR A 370 26.68 -15.66 -5.41
N THR A 371 27.61 -16.12 -4.57
CA THR A 371 28.79 -16.89 -4.96
C THR A 371 29.13 -17.92 -3.89
N THR A 372 29.69 -19.05 -4.28
CA THR A 372 30.28 -20.05 -3.38
C THR A 372 31.81 -19.94 -3.30
N LYS A 373 32.41 -19.01 -4.04
CA LYS A 373 33.87 -18.86 -4.17
C LYS A 373 34.41 -17.86 -3.13
N LYS A 374 35.60 -18.13 -2.57
CA LYS A 374 36.32 -17.21 -1.65
C LYS A 374 36.73 -15.89 -2.33
N ARG A 375 36.91 -15.91 -3.67
CA ARG A 375 37.16 -14.74 -4.52
C ARG A 375 36.20 -14.81 -5.72
N GLY A 376 35.47 -13.73 -5.98
CA GLY A 376 34.49 -13.61 -7.07
C GLY A 376 33.17 -12.98 -6.60
N TRP A 377 32.52 -12.16 -7.43
CA TRP A 377 31.42 -11.29 -6.99
C TRP A 377 30.01 -11.89 -7.15
N GLY A 378 29.87 -13.10 -7.72
CA GLY A 378 28.56 -13.74 -7.89
C GLY A 378 27.66 -13.08 -8.94
N LEU A 379 28.24 -12.32 -9.88
CA LEU A 379 27.50 -11.59 -10.91
C LEU A 379 27.47 -12.30 -12.26
N GLY A 380 28.37 -13.26 -12.49
CA GLY A 380 28.49 -13.94 -13.78
C GLY A 380 27.19 -14.60 -14.24
N LEU A 381 26.66 -15.55 -13.47
CA LEU A 381 25.45 -16.29 -13.86
C LEU A 381 24.20 -15.41 -13.89
N SER A 382 24.08 -14.44 -12.98
CA SER A 382 22.96 -13.50 -12.96
C SER A 382 22.97 -12.57 -14.18
N LEU A 383 24.15 -12.14 -14.63
CA LEU A 383 24.31 -11.37 -15.87
C LEU A 383 24.03 -12.24 -17.10
N SER A 384 24.56 -13.47 -17.16
CA SER A 384 24.29 -14.39 -18.26
C SER A 384 22.79 -14.64 -18.43
N ARG A 385 22.07 -14.80 -17.32
CA ARG A 385 20.61 -14.95 -17.33
C ARG A 385 19.93 -13.71 -17.89
N ARG A 386 20.37 -12.52 -17.48
CA ARG A 386 19.83 -11.25 -17.96
C ARG A 386 20.05 -11.06 -19.46
N ILE A 387 21.25 -11.33 -19.96
CA ILE A 387 21.55 -11.26 -21.40
C ILE A 387 20.58 -12.15 -22.18
N ILE A 388 20.36 -13.39 -21.73
CA ILE A 388 19.46 -14.32 -22.41
C ILE A 388 17.99 -13.93 -22.27
N GLU A 389 17.53 -13.54 -21.08
CA GLU A 389 16.11 -13.27 -20.81
C GLU A 389 15.67 -11.88 -21.31
N ASP A 390 16.43 -10.82 -21.01
CA ASP A 390 16.05 -9.44 -21.30
C ASP A 390 16.38 -9.04 -22.75
N TYR A 391 17.57 -9.38 -23.24
CA TYR A 391 18.02 -8.96 -24.58
C TYR A 391 17.61 -9.95 -25.67
N HIS A 392 17.75 -11.26 -25.41
CA HIS A 392 17.49 -12.29 -26.41
C HIS A 392 16.08 -12.90 -26.33
N GLY A 393 15.29 -12.56 -25.30
CA GLY A 393 13.94 -13.09 -25.10
C GLY A 393 13.89 -14.60 -24.82
N GLY A 394 15.01 -15.21 -24.43
CA GLY A 394 15.18 -16.62 -24.11
C GLY A 394 14.95 -16.94 -22.63
N ARG A 395 15.49 -18.08 -22.17
CA ARG A 395 15.53 -18.46 -20.74
C ARG A 395 16.81 -19.20 -20.40
N LEU A 396 17.39 -18.93 -19.23
CA LEU A 396 18.54 -19.63 -18.67
C LEU A 396 18.17 -20.21 -17.29
N PHE A 397 18.36 -21.51 -17.11
CA PHE A 397 18.04 -22.20 -15.86
C PHE A 397 18.88 -23.48 -15.70
N VAL A 398 19.01 -23.97 -14.47
CA VAL A 398 19.60 -25.28 -14.19
C VAL A 398 18.60 -26.35 -14.57
N ARG A 399 18.96 -27.23 -15.52
CA ARG A 399 18.11 -28.34 -15.93
C ARG A 399 18.12 -29.46 -14.89
N GLU A 400 19.30 -29.96 -14.57
CA GLU A 400 19.53 -31.11 -13.69
C GLU A 400 20.83 -30.86 -12.89
N THR A 401 20.90 -31.37 -11.65
CA THR A 401 22.11 -31.34 -10.83
C THR A 401 22.05 -32.44 -9.77
N GLN A 402 23.18 -33.10 -9.49
CA GLN A 402 23.34 -34.09 -8.44
C GLN A 402 24.61 -33.76 -7.63
N PRO A 403 24.56 -33.62 -6.30
CA PRO A 403 25.76 -33.46 -5.49
C PRO A 403 26.61 -34.74 -5.55
N GLY A 404 27.91 -34.63 -5.78
CA GLY A 404 28.83 -35.77 -5.66
C GLY A 404 28.98 -36.25 -4.20
N PRO A 405 29.51 -37.47 -3.96
CA PRO A 405 29.86 -37.90 -2.60
C PRO A 405 30.95 -36.98 -2.02
N GLU A 406 30.65 -36.32 -0.91
CA GLU A 406 31.56 -35.41 -0.22
C GLU A 406 32.80 -36.16 0.31
N GLN A 407 34.00 -35.77 -0.13
CA GLN A 407 35.19 -35.91 0.70
C GLN A 407 35.24 -34.72 1.67
N PRO A 408 35.54 -34.93 2.96
CA PRO A 408 35.53 -33.86 3.96
C PRO A 408 36.77 -32.97 3.77
N SER A 409 36.71 -32.01 2.85
CA SER A 409 37.70 -30.95 2.80
C SER A 409 37.44 -29.98 3.95
N GLY A 410 38.35 -29.98 4.92
CA GLY A 410 38.36 -29.09 6.06
C GLY A 410 38.30 -27.61 5.67
N SER A 411 37.92 -26.80 6.67
CA SER A 411 37.54 -25.39 6.58
C SER A 411 36.10 -25.15 6.08
N SER A 412 35.17 -25.70 6.86
CA SER A 412 34.01 -24.91 7.31
C SER A 412 34.53 -23.53 7.75
N CYS A 413 34.54 -22.57 6.83
CA CYS A 413 34.24 -21.21 7.21
C CYS A 413 32.85 -21.32 7.82
N ARG A 414 32.80 -21.44 9.15
CA ARG A 414 31.64 -21.04 9.93
C ARG A 414 31.22 -19.72 9.31
N SER A 415 30.13 -19.72 8.53
CA SER A 415 29.34 -18.51 8.42
C SER A 415 29.06 -18.21 9.88
N MET A 416 29.68 -17.15 10.41
CA MET A 416 29.27 -16.66 11.70
C MET A 416 27.77 -16.48 11.55
N ASN A 417 27.01 -17.35 12.21
CA ASN A 417 25.68 -17.05 12.66
C ASN A 417 25.90 -15.90 13.66
N THR A 418 26.25 -14.72 13.14
CA THR A 418 26.03 -13.50 13.86
C THR A 418 24.52 -13.45 13.96
N ARG A 419 23.98 -13.92 15.09
CA ARG A 419 22.70 -13.41 15.57
C ARG A 419 22.75 -11.91 15.27
N PRO A 420 21.84 -11.35 14.46
CA PRO A 420 21.86 -9.92 14.23
C PRO A 420 21.80 -9.29 15.62
N GLU A 421 22.87 -8.61 16.02
CA GLU A 421 22.83 -7.81 17.23
C GLU A 421 21.63 -6.87 17.11
N PRO A 422 20.90 -6.63 18.21
CA PRO A 422 19.66 -5.88 18.13
C PRO A 422 19.93 -4.51 17.47
N SER A 423 19.45 -4.39 16.24
CA SER A 423 19.29 -3.10 15.58
C SER A 423 18.34 -2.26 16.42
N ASN A 424 18.63 -0.98 16.50
CA ASN A 424 17.75 0.01 17.11
C ASN A 424 16.31 -0.15 16.60
N ILE A 425 15.36 -0.09 17.53
CA ILE A 425 13.92 -0.11 17.24
C ILE A 425 13.57 1.12 16.39
N ASP A 426 12.67 0.94 15.42
CA ASP A 426 12.27 2.02 14.54
C ASP A 426 11.28 2.98 15.22
N TRP A 427 11.83 4.00 15.88
CA TRP A 427 11.08 5.03 16.60
C TRP A 427 10.06 5.77 15.72
N LEU A 428 10.33 5.89 14.41
CA LEU A 428 9.41 6.53 13.44
C LEU A 428 8.16 5.70 13.14
N ILE A 429 8.12 4.42 13.53
CA ILE A 429 6.91 3.58 13.50
C ILE A 429 6.34 3.47 14.92
N LEU A 430 7.21 3.21 15.90
CA LEU A 430 6.79 2.95 17.29
C LEU A 430 6.10 4.17 17.94
N LEU A 431 6.70 5.36 17.85
CA LEU A 431 6.18 6.54 18.55
C LEU A 431 4.81 6.98 18.01
N PRO A 432 4.57 7.08 16.68
CA PRO A 432 3.24 7.41 16.19
C PRO A 432 2.19 6.39 16.60
N ILE A 433 2.49 5.09 16.54
CA ILE A 433 1.52 4.04 16.89
C ILE A 433 1.22 4.00 18.39
N ALA A 434 2.26 4.13 19.22
CA ALA A 434 2.09 4.24 20.66
C ALA A 434 1.30 5.52 21.01
N GLY A 435 1.57 6.64 20.35
CA GLY A 435 0.82 7.88 20.48
C GLY A 435 -0.65 7.69 20.13
N LEU A 436 -0.96 7.13 18.95
CA LEU A 436 -2.33 6.84 18.52
C LEU A 436 -3.07 5.95 19.53
N LEU A 437 -2.42 4.89 20.03
CA LEU A 437 -2.98 4.01 21.06
C LEU A 437 -3.26 4.74 22.38
N MET A 438 -2.35 5.59 22.84
CA MET A 438 -2.53 6.34 24.09
C MET A 438 -3.63 7.41 23.96
N PHE A 439 -3.62 8.20 22.89
CA PHE A 439 -4.66 9.19 22.61
C PHE A 439 -6.03 8.56 22.34
N SER A 440 -6.07 7.30 21.86
CA SER A 440 -7.33 6.58 21.66
C SER A 440 -8.15 6.43 22.95
N ILE A 441 -7.51 6.36 24.12
CA ILE A 441 -8.22 6.29 25.40
C ILE A 441 -9.03 7.59 25.62
N ALA A 442 -8.42 8.74 25.35
CA ALA A 442 -9.09 10.03 25.46
C ALA A 442 -10.20 10.18 24.41
N PHE A 443 -9.94 9.79 23.15
CA PHE A 443 -10.96 9.85 22.09
C PHE A 443 -12.14 8.92 22.35
N VAL A 444 -11.90 7.69 22.83
CA VAL A 444 -12.96 6.74 23.16
C VAL A 444 -13.76 7.22 24.37
N TYR A 445 -13.11 7.78 25.41
CA TYR A 445 -13.85 8.40 26.51
C TYR A 445 -14.77 9.49 26.00
N SER A 446 -14.19 10.42 25.23
CA SER A 446 -14.94 11.54 24.73
C SER A 446 -16.10 11.12 23.84
N ALA A 447 -15.90 10.16 22.93
CA ALA A 447 -16.94 9.70 22.01
C ALA A 447 -17.99 8.79 22.66
N SER A 448 -17.70 8.16 23.80
CA SER A 448 -18.59 7.14 24.39
C SER A 448 -19.24 7.52 25.72
N ALA A 449 -18.78 8.59 26.40
CA ALA A 449 -19.21 8.94 27.76
C ALA A 449 -20.75 8.97 27.93
N SER A 450 -21.45 9.72 27.07
CA SER A 450 -22.91 9.90 27.15
C SER A 450 -23.68 8.61 26.88
N PHE A 451 -23.16 7.75 25.98
CA PHE A 451 -23.74 6.44 25.71
C PHE A 451 -23.48 5.45 26.84
N ALA A 452 -22.27 5.48 27.40
CA ALA A 452 -21.84 4.59 28.48
C ALA A 452 -22.63 4.84 29.76
N ASP A 453 -22.85 6.11 30.08
CA ASP A 453 -23.61 6.54 31.26
C ASP A 453 -25.03 5.96 31.26
N VAL A 454 -25.76 6.12 30.14
CA VAL A 454 -27.13 5.61 30.01
C VAL A 454 -27.18 4.07 29.97
N LYS A 455 -26.24 3.43 29.28
CA LYS A 455 -26.29 1.97 29.05
C LYS A 455 -25.76 1.14 30.22
N PHE A 456 -24.72 1.63 30.90
CA PHE A 456 -24.00 0.89 31.94
C PHE A 456 -24.09 1.56 33.32
N GLY A 457 -24.69 2.75 33.43
CA GLY A 457 -24.74 3.51 34.68
C GLY A 457 -23.39 4.14 35.07
N SER A 458 -22.41 4.11 34.17
CA SER A 458 -21.07 4.67 34.36
C SER A 458 -20.51 5.14 33.02
N SER A 459 -20.13 6.41 32.96
CA SER A 459 -19.47 7.00 31.79
C SER A 459 -18.07 6.42 31.52
N GLU A 460 -17.46 5.72 32.49
CA GLU A 460 -16.08 5.23 32.44
C GLU A 460 -15.95 3.78 31.97
N GLU A 461 -17.02 3.00 31.99
CA GLU A 461 -17.00 1.54 31.74
C GLU A 461 -16.33 1.19 30.40
N LEU A 462 -16.68 1.92 29.34
CA LEU A 462 -16.13 1.72 28.00
C LEU A 462 -14.66 2.13 27.90
N VAL A 463 -14.23 3.13 28.68
CA VAL A 463 -12.84 3.60 28.73
C VAL A 463 -11.95 2.59 29.41
N TRP A 464 -12.36 2.07 30.57
CA TRP A 464 -11.58 1.07 31.29
C TRP A 464 -11.37 -0.19 30.45
N ASN A 465 -12.44 -0.64 29.78
CA ASN A 465 -12.37 -1.74 28.83
C ASN A 465 -11.40 -1.45 27.67
N HIS A 466 -11.36 -0.23 27.16
CA HIS A 466 -10.43 0.15 26.09
C HIS A 466 -8.98 0.31 26.59
N ALA A 467 -8.77 0.88 27.77
CA ALA A 467 -7.47 1.07 28.38
C ALA A 467 -6.76 -0.28 28.61
N ILE A 468 -7.49 -1.30 29.08
CA ILE A 468 -6.98 -2.68 29.20
C ILE A 468 -6.58 -3.21 27.81
N ARG A 469 -7.38 -2.96 26.78
CA ARG A 469 -7.06 -3.39 25.40
C ARG A 469 -5.81 -2.70 24.87
N VAL A 470 -5.64 -1.41 25.13
CA VAL A 470 -4.44 -0.65 24.77
C VAL A 470 -3.21 -1.22 25.48
N LEU A 471 -3.29 -1.47 26.79
CA LEU A 471 -2.20 -2.05 27.57
C LEU A 471 -1.78 -3.43 27.04
N VAL A 472 -2.75 -4.32 26.81
CA VAL A 472 -2.51 -5.65 26.23
C VAL A 472 -1.97 -5.54 24.80
N GLY A 473 -2.50 -4.62 23.99
CA GLY A 473 -2.00 -4.32 22.65
C GLY A 473 -0.54 -3.89 22.64
N LEU A 474 -0.15 -2.93 23.48
CA LEU A 474 1.25 -2.50 23.64
C LEU A 474 2.16 -3.66 24.06
N THR A 475 1.69 -4.50 24.98
CA THR A 475 2.42 -5.69 25.43
C THR A 475 2.63 -6.69 24.27
N LEU A 476 1.57 -7.01 23.52
CA LEU A 476 1.64 -7.90 22.35
C LEU A 476 2.58 -7.33 21.28
N MET A 477 2.54 -6.02 21.03
CA MET A 477 3.44 -5.37 20.08
C MET A 477 4.91 -5.57 20.47
N ILE A 478 5.25 -5.39 21.75
CA ILE A 478 6.62 -5.59 22.27
C ILE A 478 7.05 -7.05 22.17
N VAL A 479 6.16 -7.99 22.52
CA VAL A 479 6.44 -9.43 22.45
C VAL A 479 6.71 -9.85 21.01
N PHE A 480 5.84 -9.49 20.08
CA PHE A 480 5.98 -9.89 18.67
C PHE A 480 7.10 -9.16 17.94
N ALA A 481 7.52 -7.97 18.41
CA ALA A 481 8.73 -7.32 17.92
C ALA A 481 10.02 -8.12 18.21
N LYS A 482 10.00 -9.02 19.20
CA LYS A 482 11.15 -9.88 19.55
C LYS A 482 11.16 -11.22 18.81
N ILE A 483 10.04 -11.63 18.20
CA ILE A 483 9.93 -12.91 17.50
C ILE A 483 10.39 -12.72 16.05
N ASP A 484 11.35 -13.54 15.59
CA ASP A 484 11.84 -13.49 14.20
C ASP A 484 10.67 -13.66 13.21
N TYR A 485 10.51 -12.67 12.32
CA TYR A 485 9.43 -12.68 11.33
C TYR A 485 9.46 -13.94 10.45
N ARG A 486 10.61 -14.59 10.26
CA ARG A 486 10.75 -15.81 9.43
C ARG A 486 9.99 -17.02 9.98
N VAL A 487 9.75 -17.08 11.29
CA VAL A 487 8.94 -18.14 11.91
C VAL A 487 7.54 -18.18 11.27
N TRP A 488 6.99 -17.00 10.99
CA TRP A 488 5.67 -16.84 10.38
C TRP A 488 5.59 -17.33 8.94
N GLN A 489 6.72 -17.42 8.22
CA GLN A 489 6.74 -17.95 6.87
C GLN A 489 6.39 -19.44 6.87
N GLY A 490 7.01 -20.22 7.77
CA GLY A 490 6.82 -21.67 7.88
C GLY A 490 5.47 -22.05 8.48
N THR A 491 4.93 -21.25 9.40
CA THR A 491 3.65 -21.52 10.07
C THR A 491 2.44 -20.84 9.40
N SER A 492 2.66 -20.05 8.34
CA SER A 492 1.61 -19.23 7.71
C SER A 492 0.34 -19.99 7.33
N ALA A 493 0.49 -21.18 6.74
CA ALA A 493 -0.65 -22.01 6.33
C ALA A 493 -1.44 -22.51 7.55
N THR A 494 -0.75 -22.92 8.61
CA THR A 494 -1.37 -23.39 9.86
C THR A 494 -2.15 -22.26 10.54
N VAL A 495 -1.56 -21.07 10.63
CA VAL A 495 -2.25 -19.89 11.21
C VAL A 495 -3.50 -19.54 10.41
N LEU A 496 -3.44 -19.63 9.08
CA LEU A 496 -4.59 -19.39 8.22
C LEU A 496 -5.68 -20.46 8.37
N LEU A 497 -5.30 -21.74 8.45
CA LEU A 497 -6.26 -22.83 8.69
C LEU A 497 -6.96 -22.69 10.04
N VAL A 498 -6.23 -22.30 11.10
CA VAL A 498 -6.82 -21.99 12.40
C VAL A 498 -7.81 -20.83 12.28
N ALA A 499 -7.46 -19.77 11.54
CA ALA A 499 -8.36 -18.65 11.31
C ALA A 499 -9.63 -19.04 10.53
N ILE A 500 -9.51 -19.89 9.51
CA ILE A 500 -10.64 -20.46 8.77
C ILE A 500 -11.50 -21.33 9.70
N GLY A 501 -10.89 -22.12 10.58
CA GLY A 501 -11.59 -22.88 11.61
C GLY A 501 -12.44 -21.99 12.52
N PHE A 502 -11.89 -20.87 12.99
CA PHE A 502 -12.65 -19.90 13.77
C PHE A 502 -13.78 -19.22 12.96
N LEU A 503 -13.56 -18.92 11.67
CA LEU A 503 -14.62 -18.38 10.81
C LEU A 503 -15.77 -19.37 10.62
N LEU A 504 -15.47 -20.66 10.45
CA LEU A 504 -16.47 -21.72 10.38
C LEU A 504 -17.21 -21.88 11.72
N MET A 505 -16.48 -21.84 12.83
CA MET A 505 -17.06 -21.91 14.17
C MET A 505 -18.09 -20.80 14.41
N VAL A 506 -17.80 -19.56 13.99
CA VAL A 506 -18.74 -18.43 14.13
C VAL A 506 -20.02 -18.62 13.34
N LEU A 507 -19.97 -19.28 12.18
CA LEU A 507 -21.18 -19.51 11.39
C LEU A 507 -22.18 -20.43 12.10
N VAL A 508 -21.70 -21.29 13.02
CA VAL A 508 -22.54 -22.23 13.77
C VAL A 508 -22.83 -21.74 15.19
N MET A 509 -21.84 -21.14 15.86
CA MET A 509 -21.88 -20.80 17.29
C MET A 509 -21.72 -19.29 17.55
N GLY A 510 -21.78 -18.46 16.51
CA GLY A 510 -21.58 -17.02 16.62
C GLY A 510 -22.72 -16.36 17.39
N THR A 511 -22.37 -15.45 18.29
CA THR A 511 -23.37 -14.63 18.96
C THR A 511 -23.90 -13.56 18.00
N GLU A 512 -25.22 -13.48 17.84
CA GLU A 512 -25.83 -12.41 17.06
C GLU A 512 -25.74 -11.09 17.82
N ILE A 513 -25.04 -10.13 17.22
CA ILE A 513 -25.02 -8.75 17.68
C ILE A 513 -25.49 -7.91 16.49
N LYS A 514 -26.61 -7.19 16.66
CA LYS A 514 -27.25 -6.38 15.61
C LYS A 514 -27.60 -7.17 14.33
N GLY A 515 -28.13 -8.39 14.49
CA GLY A 515 -28.56 -9.24 13.37
C GLY A 515 -27.41 -9.84 12.54
N ALA A 516 -26.18 -9.86 13.07
CA ALA A 516 -25.05 -10.54 12.46
C ALA A 516 -24.26 -11.36 13.48
N SER A 517 -24.16 -12.67 13.25
CA SER A 517 -23.30 -13.61 13.99
C SER A 517 -21.85 -13.43 13.54
N ARG A 518 -21.16 -12.44 14.12
CA ARG A 518 -19.75 -12.10 13.79
C ARG A 518 -18.77 -12.32 14.94
N TRP A 519 -19.28 -12.43 16.16
CA TRP A 519 -18.49 -12.38 17.38
C TRP A 519 -18.59 -13.67 18.17
N VAL A 520 -17.46 -14.09 18.73
CA VAL A 520 -17.37 -15.17 19.72
C VAL A 520 -17.08 -14.53 21.06
N LYS A 521 -17.95 -14.75 22.04
CA LYS A 521 -17.72 -14.31 23.42
C LYS A 521 -16.73 -15.28 24.09
N LEU A 522 -15.51 -14.83 24.35
CA LEU A 522 -14.50 -15.56 25.11
C LEU A 522 -14.39 -14.94 26.50
N GLY A 523 -15.34 -15.25 27.37
CA GLY A 523 -15.45 -14.64 28.71
C GLY A 523 -15.63 -13.11 28.62
N PRO A 524 -14.73 -12.29 29.19
CA PRO A 524 -14.85 -10.83 29.16
C PRO A 524 -14.47 -10.19 27.81
N VAL A 525 -13.89 -10.95 26.87
CA VAL A 525 -13.40 -10.42 25.60
C VAL A 525 -14.28 -10.87 24.44
N ASN A 526 -14.70 -9.91 23.62
CA ASN A 526 -15.37 -10.17 22.34
C ASN A 526 -14.32 -10.40 21.25
N PHE A 527 -14.24 -11.64 20.75
CA PHE A 527 -13.31 -12.05 19.71
C PHE A 527 -13.98 -12.02 18.34
N GLN A 528 -13.34 -11.40 17.36
CA GLN A 528 -13.83 -11.34 15.98
C GLN A 528 -12.88 -12.12 15.05
N PRO A 529 -13.27 -13.32 14.60
CA PRO A 529 -12.37 -14.16 13.79
C PRO A 529 -11.94 -13.56 12.45
N SER A 530 -12.71 -12.64 11.88
CA SER A 530 -12.32 -11.93 10.65
C SER A 530 -11.06 -11.07 10.84
N GLU A 531 -10.79 -10.57 12.05
CA GLU A 531 -9.56 -9.84 12.36
C GLU A 531 -8.33 -10.74 12.32
N LEU A 532 -8.43 -11.95 12.88
CA LEU A 532 -7.38 -12.97 12.78
C LEU A 532 -7.16 -13.40 11.31
N ALA A 533 -8.26 -13.70 10.60
CA ALA A 533 -8.21 -14.18 9.22
C ALA A 533 -7.54 -13.18 8.27
N LYS A 534 -7.80 -11.88 8.46
CA LYS A 534 -7.14 -10.79 7.72
C LYS A 534 -5.61 -10.88 7.79
N PHE A 535 -5.04 -10.88 9.00
CA PHE A 535 -3.59 -10.89 9.16
C PHE A 535 -2.97 -12.25 8.82
N ALA A 536 -3.66 -13.36 9.13
CA ALA A 536 -3.25 -14.69 8.71
C ALA A 536 -3.14 -14.80 7.18
N LEU A 537 -4.12 -14.25 6.45
CA LEU A 537 -4.12 -14.24 4.99
C LEU A 537 -3.02 -13.35 4.43
N VAL A 538 -2.75 -12.19 5.04
CA VAL A 538 -1.63 -11.31 4.65
C VAL A 538 -0.29 -12.04 4.80
N ILE A 539 -0.06 -12.71 5.94
CA ILE A 539 1.16 -13.48 6.19
C ILE A 539 1.30 -14.62 5.17
N HIS A 540 0.23 -15.39 4.95
CA HIS A 540 0.27 -16.51 4.00
C HIS A 540 0.43 -16.06 2.55
N THR A 541 -0.23 -14.97 2.17
CA THR A 541 -0.09 -14.37 0.83
C THR A 541 1.35 -13.89 0.61
N ALA A 542 1.98 -13.25 1.62
CA ALA A 542 3.39 -12.88 1.55
C ALA A 542 4.30 -14.12 1.39
N ALA A 543 4.01 -15.22 2.09
CA ALA A 543 4.76 -16.47 1.97
C ALA A 543 4.65 -17.07 0.55
N LEU A 544 3.44 -17.14 0.00
CA LEU A 544 3.21 -17.65 -1.36
C LEU A 544 3.89 -16.76 -2.42
N LEU A 545 3.73 -15.44 -2.32
CA LEU A 545 4.34 -14.47 -3.23
C LEU A 545 5.87 -14.39 -3.12
N SER A 546 6.45 -14.79 -1.99
CA SER A 546 7.91 -14.85 -1.82
C SER A 546 8.57 -15.98 -2.62
N THR A 547 7.78 -16.93 -3.13
CA THR A 547 8.26 -18.07 -3.92
C THR A 547 8.54 -17.68 -5.38
N ASN A 548 9.50 -18.35 -6.03
CA ASN A 548 10.02 -18.10 -7.39
C ASN A 548 9.18 -17.18 -8.31
N ARG A 549 9.66 -15.95 -8.54
CA ARG A 549 8.98 -14.89 -9.31
C ARG A 549 8.58 -15.26 -10.73
N SER A 550 9.37 -16.09 -11.42
CA SER A 550 9.07 -16.52 -12.80
C SER A 550 7.73 -17.27 -12.92
N THR A 551 7.27 -17.87 -11.82
CA THR A 551 6.02 -18.61 -11.74
C THR A 551 4.81 -17.69 -11.55
N LEU A 552 5.00 -16.50 -10.94
CA LEU A 552 3.93 -15.56 -10.56
C LEU A 552 3.23 -14.92 -11.76
N ARG A 553 3.89 -14.85 -12.92
CA ARG A 553 3.32 -14.31 -14.17
C ARG A 553 2.38 -15.29 -14.89
N THR A 554 2.25 -16.52 -14.42
CA THR A 554 1.38 -17.53 -15.05
C THR A 554 0.11 -17.71 -14.23
N TRP A 555 -1.07 -17.67 -14.87
CA TRP A 555 -2.37 -17.85 -14.22
C TRP A 555 -2.44 -19.07 -13.29
N LYS A 556 -2.11 -20.26 -13.83
CA LYS A 556 -2.26 -21.54 -13.11
C LYS A 556 -1.28 -21.73 -11.94
N LYS A 557 -0.07 -21.18 -12.03
CA LYS A 557 1.00 -21.44 -11.06
C LYS A 557 1.30 -20.27 -10.13
N GLY A 558 0.87 -19.06 -10.47
CA GLY A 558 1.04 -17.86 -9.66
C GLY A 558 -0.24 -17.45 -8.95
N ILE A 559 -1.29 -17.21 -9.73
CA ILE A 559 -2.54 -16.59 -9.25
C ILE A 559 -3.45 -17.61 -8.57
N LEU A 560 -3.68 -18.74 -9.23
CA LEU A 560 -4.62 -19.76 -8.75
C LEU A 560 -4.28 -20.25 -7.33
N PRO A 561 -3.02 -20.55 -6.96
CA PRO A 561 -2.68 -20.95 -5.60
C PRO A 561 -3.04 -19.90 -4.54
N ILE A 562 -2.96 -18.61 -4.86
CA ILE A 562 -3.33 -17.53 -3.95
C ILE A 562 -4.86 -17.44 -3.82
N MET A 563 -5.57 -17.49 -4.96
CA MET A 563 -7.04 -17.41 -4.98
C MET A 563 -7.72 -18.58 -4.26
N VAL A 564 -7.11 -19.77 -4.25
CA VAL A 564 -7.61 -20.93 -3.49
C VAL A 564 -7.70 -20.65 -1.99
N TRP A 565 -6.84 -19.78 -1.45
CA TRP A 565 -6.91 -19.38 -0.04
C TRP A 565 -7.77 -18.13 0.19
N VAL A 566 -7.74 -17.19 -0.75
CA VAL A 566 -8.43 -15.90 -0.62
C VAL A 566 -9.94 -16.05 -0.77
N LEU A 567 -10.41 -16.82 -1.75
CA LEU A 567 -11.84 -16.97 -2.03
C LEU A 567 -12.60 -17.59 -0.86
N PRO A 568 -12.17 -18.71 -0.25
CA PRO A 568 -12.86 -19.26 0.92
C PRO A 568 -12.94 -18.28 2.08
N VAL A 569 -11.86 -17.56 2.40
CA VAL A 569 -11.85 -16.56 3.48
C VAL A 569 -12.86 -15.44 3.18
N CYS A 570 -12.85 -14.90 1.96
CA CYS A 570 -13.78 -13.82 1.58
C CYS A 570 -15.24 -14.29 1.58
N ILE A 571 -15.51 -15.51 1.10
CA ILE A 571 -16.86 -16.10 1.08
C ILE A 571 -17.35 -16.32 2.52
N LEU A 572 -16.54 -16.92 3.39
CA LEU A 572 -16.92 -17.16 4.78
C LEU A 572 -17.23 -15.86 5.54
N ILE A 573 -16.44 -14.81 5.31
CA ILE A 573 -16.69 -13.50 5.92
C ILE A 573 -17.94 -12.85 5.34
N ALA A 574 -18.18 -12.97 4.03
CA ALA A 574 -19.40 -12.47 3.39
C ALA A 574 -20.66 -13.16 3.96
N LEU A 575 -20.60 -14.46 4.21
CA LEU A 575 -21.66 -15.25 4.84
C LEU A 575 -21.97 -14.82 6.29
N GLN A 576 -21.07 -14.11 6.97
CA GLN A 576 -21.27 -13.49 8.30
C GLN A 576 -21.86 -12.08 8.21
N PRO A 577 -22.82 -11.88 7.30
CA PRO A 577 -23.20 -10.59 6.71
C PRO A 577 -22.14 -9.47 6.68
N ASN A 578 -20.85 -9.75 6.43
CA ASN A 578 -19.77 -8.74 6.53
C ASN A 578 -19.04 -8.49 5.19
N LEU A 579 -19.79 -7.96 4.22
CA LEU A 579 -19.27 -7.71 2.87
C LEU A 579 -18.12 -6.68 2.84
N SER A 580 -18.16 -5.65 3.69
CA SER A 580 -17.12 -4.61 3.74
C SER A 580 -15.76 -5.19 4.13
N THR A 581 -15.70 -6.04 5.17
CA THR A 581 -14.44 -6.67 5.59
C THR A 581 -13.91 -7.60 4.51
N ALA A 582 -14.78 -8.40 3.88
CA ALA A 582 -14.39 -9.28 2.77
C ALA A 582 -13.81 -8.49 1.58
N SER A 583 -14.47 -7.40 1.20
CA SER A 583 -14.06 -6.54 0.08
C SER A 583 -12.70 -5.86 0.35
N VAL A 584 -12.49 -5.37 1.57
CA VAL A 584 -11.22 -4.74 1.97
C VAL A 584 -10.08 -5.75 2.03
N ILE A 585 -10.30 -6.95 2.58
CA ILE A 585 -9.29 -8.02 2.58
C ILE A 585 -8.93 -8.44 1.16
N PHE A 586 -9.92 -8.58 0.28
CA PHE A 586 -9.69 -8.87 -1.14
C PHE A 586 -8.85 -7.77 -1.79
N LEU A 587 -9.16 -6.49 -1.55
CA LEU A 587 -8.38 -5.36 -2.05
C LEU A 587 -6.93 -5.37 -1.55
N ILE A 588 -6.70 -5.65 -0.26
CA ILE A 588 -5.35 -5.77 0.33
C ILE A 588 -4.55 -6.84 -0.42
N VAL A 589 -5.12 -8.01 -0.66
CA VAL A 589 -4.47 -9.10 -1.40
C VAL A 589 -4.16 -8.68 -2.84
N MET A 590 -5.09 -7.99 -3.51
CA MET A 590 -4.86 -7.47 -4.87
C MET A 590 -3.69 -6.50 -4.91
N VAL A 591 -3.59 -5.59 -3.93
CA VAL A 591 -2.45 -4.69 -3.81
C VAL A 591 -1.15 -5.46 -3.54
N MET A 592 -1.16 -6.49 -2.67
CA MET A 592 0.03 -7.32 -2.45
C MET A 592 0.47 -8.06 -3.72
N MET A 593 -0.47 -8.61 -4.49
CA MET A 593 -0.17 -9.26 -5.77
C MET A 593 0.38 -8.26 -6.79
N PHE A 594 -0.16 -7.04 -6.83
CA PHE A 594 0.38 -5.97 -7.65
C PHE A 594 1.82 -5.60 -7.25
N LEU A 595 2.10 -5.48 -5.95
CA LEU A 595 3.45 -5.21 -5.42
C LEU A 595 4.43 -6.36 -5.71
N ALA A 596 3.94 -7.58 -5.92
CA ALA A 596 4.73 -8.75 -6.31
C ALA A 596 4.93 -8.91 -7.82
N ASP A 597 4.59 -7.89 -8.63
CA ASP A 597 4.74 -7.87 -10.09
C ASP A 597 3.88 -8.92 -10.84
N VAL A 598 2.69 -9.21 -10.31
CA VAL A 598 1.65 -9.96 -11.05
C VAL A 598 1.14 -9.11 -12.21
N ASP A 599 0.88 -9.74 -13.36
CA ASP A 599 0.38 -9.06 -14.57
C ASP A 599 -0.93 -8.32 -14.27
N ILE A 600 -0.99 -7.02 -14.59
CA ILE A 600 -2.16 -6.20 -14.26
C ILE A 600 -3.44 -6.71 -14.93
N LYS A 601 -3.34 -7.35 -16.09
CA LYS A 601 -4.53 -7.79 -16.84
C LYS A 601 -5.27 -8.84 -16.05
N HIS A 602 -4.52 -9.74 -15.45
CA HIS A 602 -5.08 -10.73 -14.56
C HIS A 602 -5.68 -10.09 -13.32
N LEU A 603 -5.00 -9.10 -12.73
CA LEU A 603 -5.55 -8.34 -11.60
C LEU A 603 -6.85 -7.62 -11.96
N LEU A 604 -6.92 -6.95 -13.11
CA LEU A 604 -8.12 -6.25 -13.59
C LEU A 604 -9.27 -7.22 -13.85
N ILE A 605 -9.00 -8.39 -14.42
CA ILE A 605 -10.01 -9.44 -14.60
C ILE A 605 -10.53 -9.92 -13.24
N ILE A 606 -9.63 -10.19 -12.28
CA ILE A 606 -10.00 -10.67 -10.94
C ILE A 606 -10.80 -9.61 -10.19
N VAL A 607 -10.37 -8.34 -10.23
CA VAL A 607 -11.10 -7.21 -9.63
C VAL A 607 -12.45 -7.01 -10.31
N GLY A 608 -12.53 -7.06 -11.64
CA GLY A 608 -13.78 -6.92 -12.37
C GLY A 608 -14.79 -8.02 -12.04
N THR A 609 -14.35 -9.28 -12.04
CA THR A 609 -15.19 -10.42 -11.62
C THR A 609 -15.58 -10.31 -10.15
N GLY A 610 -14.65 -9.92 -9.27
CA GLY A 610 -14.90 -9.72 -7.84
C GLY A 610 -15.95 -8.63 -7.58
N LEU A 611 -15.87 -7.50 -8.28
CA LEU A 611 -16.86 -6.42 -8.21
C LEU A 611 -18.24 -6.87 -8.71
N LEU A 612 -18.29 -7.64 -9.80
CA LEU A 612 -19.55 -8.19 -10.32
C LEU A 612 -20.20 -9.12 -9.29
N VAL A 613 -19.43 -10.05 -8.72
CA VAL A 613 -19.92 -10.97 -7.67
C VAL A 613 -20.33 -10.21 -6.41
N ALA A 614 -19.54 -9.24 -5.97
CA ALA A 614 -19.87 -8.42 -4.81
C ALA A 614 -21.15 -7.60 -5.02
N SER A 615 -21.37 -7.06 -6.22
CA SER A 615 -22.58 -6.31 -6.59
C SER A 615 -23.81 -7.24 -6.65
N ALA A 616 -23.67 -8.40 -7.30
CA ALA A 616 -24.72 -9.42 -7.34
C ALA A 616 -25.07 -9.93 -5.93
N TYR A 617 -24.09 -10.04 -5.04
CA TYR A 617 -24.34 -10.37 -3.63
C TYR A 617 -24.94 -9.18 -2.87
N ALA A 618 -24.57 -7.94 -3.15
CA ALA A 618 -25.10 -6.77 -2.46
C ALA A 618 -26.61 -6.61 -2.68
N VAL A 619 -27.13 -6.96 -3.86
CA VAL A 619 -28.58 -6.88 -4.15
C VAL A 619 -29.42 -7.98 -3.48
N THR A 620 -28.81 -9.01 -2.88
CA THR A 620 -29.59 -10.11 -2.25
C THR A 620 -30.14 -9.77 -0.87
N ALA A 621 -29.63 -8.73 -0.22
CA ALA A 621 -30.11 -8.31 1.10
C ALA A 621 -30.48 -6.83 1.09
N GLU A 622 -31.69 -6.55 1.58
CA GLU A 622 -32.29 -5.20 1.56
C GLU A 622 -31.39 -4.16 2.25
N TYR A 623 -30.81 -4.49 3.42
CA TYR A 623 -29.94 -3.56 4.13
C TYR A 623 -28.66 -3.17 3.36
N ARG A 624 -28.12 -4.06 2.51
CA ARG A 624 -26.91 -3.79 1.72
C ARG A 624 -27.23 -2.89 0.53
N LEU A 625 -28.37 -3.16 -0.10
CA LEU A 625 -28.89 -2.34 -1.18
C LEU A 625 -29.21 -0.92 -0.69
N LYS A 626 -29.87 -0.78 0.46
CA LYS A 626 -30.14 0.52 1.10
C LYS A 626 -28.88 1.35 1.28
N ARG A 627 -27.78 0.77 1.79
CA ARG A 627 -26.48 1.48 1.91
C ARG A 627 -25.92 1.98 0.58
N LEU A 628 -26.06 1.19 -0.50
CA LEU A 628 -25.59 1.59 -1.83
C LEU A 628 -26.48 2.68 -2.43
N VAL A 629 -27.79 2.50 -2.35
CA VAL A 629 -28.78 3.43 -2.90
C VAL A 629 -28.70 4.77 -2.18
N ALA A 630 -28.66 4.77 -0.84
CA ALA A 630 -28.46 5.96 -0.02
C ALA A 630 -27.16 6.70 -0.36
N PHE A 631 -26.06 5.99 -0.60
CA PHE A 631 -24.79 6.61 -0.99
C PHE A 631 -24.86 7.31 -2.35
N PHE A 632 -25.58 6.75 -3.33
CA PHE A 632 -25.75 7.37 -4.65
C PHE A 632 -26.85 8.45 -4.68
N GLY A 633 -27.40 8.83 -3.53
CA GLY A 633 -28.45 9.84 -3.42
C GLY A 633 -29.84 9.36 -3.82
N GLY A 634 -30.03 8.05 -4.01
CA GLY A 634 -31.36 7.45 -4.14
C GLY A 634 -31.92 7.12 -2.75
N GLY A 635 -33.19 7.43 -2.50
CA GLY A 635 -33.87 7.14 -1.22
C GLY A 635 -34.40 8.39 -0.52
N THR A 636 -35.36 8.20 0.39
CA THR A 636 -35.91 9.28 1.23
C THR A 636 -34.91 9.65 2.32
N GLY A 637 -34.89 10.92 2.74
CA GLY A 637 -33.95 11.44 3.77
C GLY A 637 -33.99 10.71 5.12
N ASP A 638 -35.06 9.95 5.40
CA ASP A 638 -35.29 9.24 6.67
C ASP A 638 -34.53 7.90 6.81
N GLU A 639 -33.67 7.50 5.86
CA GLU A 639 -32.90 6.26 6.03
C GLU A 639 -31.83 6.42 7.14
N PRO A 640 -31.80 5.52 8.17
CA PRO A 640 -30.86 5.62 9.29
C PRO A 640 -29.38 5.68 8.88
N VAL A 641 -29.05 5.11 7.72
CA VAL A 641 -27.70 5.12 7.16
C VAL A 641 -27.29 6.51 6.67
N ARG A 642 -28.20 7.22 5.99
CA ARG A 642 -27.94 8.56 5.49
C ARG A 642 -27.83 9.54 6.64
N TYR A 643 -28.72 9.41 7.64
CA TYR A 643 -28.66 10.16 8.88
C TYR A 643 -27.30 10.05 9.59
N GLN A 644 -26.75 8.83 9.75
CA GLN A 644 -25.42 8.64 10.35
C GLN A 644 -24.32 9.41 9.60
N LEU A 645 -24.36 9.37 8.27
CA LEU A 645 -23.37 10.05 7.45
C LEU A 645 -23.51 11.58 7.51
N ASP A 646 -24.74 12.08 7.49
CA ASP A 646 -25.00 13.51 7.58
C ASP A 646 -24.54 14.08 8.93
N GLN A 647 -24.81 13.37 10.04
CA GLN A 647 -24.30 13.78 11.36
C GLN A 647 -22.78 13.72 11.46
N ALA A 648 -22.15 12.75 10.80
CA ALA A 648 -20.69 12.66 10.72
C ALA A 648 -20.07 13.87 9.99
N LEU A 649 -20.71 14.36 8.92
CA LEU A 649 -20.29 15.56 8.20
C LEU A 649 -20.59 16.84 8.99
N ILE A 650 -21.74 16.91 9.65
CA ILE A 650 -22.07 18.01 10.56
C ILE A 650 -21.04 18.08 11.71
N ALA A 651 -20.54 16.95 12.22
CA ALA A 651 -19.44 16.94 13.21
C ALA A 651 -18.19 17.68 12.70
N PHE A 652 -17.77 17.40 11.45
CA PHE A 652 -16.65 18.13 10.83
C PHE A 652 -16.96 19.62 10.63
N GLY A 653 -18.20 19.95 10.23
CA GLY A 653 -18.66 21.33 10.11
C GLY A 653 -18.59 22.09 11.44
N ASN A 654 -18.98 21.45 12.55
CA ASN A 654 -18.93 22.03 13.89
C ASN A 654 -17.49 22.31 14.34
N GLY A 655 -16.54 21.41 14.01
CA GLY A 655 -15.15 21.55 14.44
C GLY A 655 -14.39 22.69 13.76
N GLY A 656 -14.71 23.03 12.51
CA GLY A 656 -13.98 24.10 11.80
C GLY A 656 -12.46 23.86 11.77
N ILE A 657 -11.65 24.90 12.03
CA ILE A 657 -10.18 24.78 11.95
C ILE A 657 -9.58 24.18 13.23
N THR A 658 -10.00 24.66 14.40
CA THR A 658 -9.37 24.36 15.71
C THR A 658 -10.15 23.36 16.56
N GLY A 659 -11.40 23.07 16.21
CA GLY A 659 -12.30 22.23 16.98
C GLY A 659 -13.11 23.03 18.01
N VAL A 660 -14.13 22.37 18.55
CA VAL A 660 -14.97 22.91 19.65
C VAL A 660 -14.34 22.70 21.03
N GLY A 661 -13.27 21.90 21.12
CA GLY A 661 -12.57 21.57 22.36
C GLY A 661 -12.76 20.09 22.76
N PRO A 662 -11.77 19.49 23.45
CA PRO A 662 -11.85 18.12 23.93
C PRO A 662 -13.05 17.93 24.86
N GLY A 663 -13.85 16.89 24.64
CA GLY A 663 -15.01 16.64 25.49
C GLY A 663 -16.18 17.59 25.29
N GLN A 664 -16.19 18.40 24.23
CA GLN A 664 -17.28 19.35 23.92
C GLN A 664 -18.01 19.00 22.62
N SER A 665 -17.76 17.81 22.05
CA SER A 665 -18.50 17.31 20.90
C SER A 665 -20.00 17.27 21.23
N ARG A 666 -20.84 17.87 20.36
CA ARG A 666 -22.29 17.74 20.47
C ARG A 666 -22.79 16.48 19.77
N GLN A 667 -22.10 16.01 18.73
CA GLN A 667 -22.58 14.88 17.94
C GLN A 667 -22.55 13.55 18.67
N ARG A 668 -21.62 13.38 19.62
CA ARG A 668 -21.60 12.21 20.52
C ARG A 668 -22.86 12.06 21.39
N ASP A 669 -23.60 13.14 21.64
CA ASP A 669 -24.75 13.17 22.55
C ASP A 669 -26.01 12.70 21.80
N TRP A 670 -26.02 11.42 21.41
CA TRP A 670 -27.13 10.72 20.75
C TRP A 670 -27.44 11.10 19.29
N PHE A 671 -26.82 12.15 18.76
CA PHE A 671 -26.97 12.50 17.36
C PHE A 671 -26.25 11.51 16.43
N LEU A 672 -25.03 11.09 16.77
CA LEU A 672 -24.21 10.17 15.99
C LEU A 672 -24.11 8.79 16.67
N PRO A 673 -24.88 7.78 16.21
CA PRO A 673 -24.79 6.43 16.75
C PRO A 673 -23.41 5.81 16.50
N GLU A 674 -22.89 5.06 17.48
CA GLU A 674 -21.58 4.39 17.39
C GLU A 674 -20.40 5.30 17.06
N SER A 675 -20.51 6.58 17.45
CA SER A 675 -19.45 7.59 17.40
C SER A 675 -18.08 7.10 17.91
N TYR A 676 -18.04 6.24 18.93
CA TYR A 676 -16.80 5.69 19.51
C TYR A 676 -16.17 4.54 18.67
N GLY A 677 -16.90 4.00 17.71
CA GLY A 677 -16.50 2.87 16.86
C GLY A 677 -16.04 3.32 15.49
N ASP A 678 -16.88 3.10 14.48
CA ASP A 678 -16.62 3.37 13.06
C ASP A 678 -16.67 4.86 12.70
N PHE A 679 -17.28 5.72 13.53
CA PHE A 679 -17.36 7.16 13.29
C PHE A 679 -16.44 8.03 14.18
N ILE A 680 -15.47 7.43 14.86
CA ILE A 680 -14.58 8.16 15.80
C ILE A 680 -13.79 9.28 15.14
N PHE A 681 -13.47 9.14 13.85
CA PHE A 681 -12.76 10.16 13.09
C PHE A 681 -13.57 11.46 12.97
N SER A 682 -14.90 11.38 12.90
CA SER A 682 -15.79 12.55 12.89
C SER A 682 -15.81 13.27 14.23
N ILE A 683 -15.78 12.54 15.35
CA ILE A 683 -15.69 13.14 16.69
C ILE A 683 -14.35 13.85 16.90
N VAL A 684 -13.25 13.24 16.44
CA VAL A 684 -11.94 13.92 16.44
C VAL A 684 -11.99 15.19 15.58
N GLY A 685 -12.70 15.15 14.44
CA GLY A 685 -12.95 16.31 13.60
C GLY A 685 -13.75 17.41 14.28
N GLU A 686 -14.76 17.08 15.07
CA GLU A 686 -15.54 18.06 15.83
C GLU A 686 -14.71 18.69 16.96
N GLU A 687 -14.04 17.87 17.77
CA GLU A 687 -13.36 18.34 18.99
C GLU A 687 -12.03 19.06 18.72
N TYR A 688 -11.28 18.61 17.72
CA TYR A 688 -9.94 19.11 17.42
C TYR A 688 -9.84 19.80 16.05
N GLY A 689 -10.94 19.85 15.30
CA GLY A 689 -11.03 20.53 14.01
C GLY A 689 -10.15 19.91 12.92
N PHE A 690 -9.96 20.70 11.87
CA PHE A 690 -9.05 20.37 10.78
C PHE A 690 -7.62 20.07 11.25
N LEU A 691 -7.12 20.78 12.26
CA LEU A 691 -5.77 20.57 12.79
C LEU A 691 -5.60 19.17 13.41
N GLY A 692 -6.56 18.73 14.23
CA GLY A 692 -6.52 17.40 14.83
C GLY A 692 -6.61 16.28 13.80
N VAL A 693 -7.53 16.41 12.84
CA VAL A 693 -7.68 15.46 11.74
C VAL A 693 -6.42 15.40 10.88
N SER A 694 -5.82 16.56 10.56
CA SER A 694 -4.59 16.63 9.78
C SER A 694 -3.41 15.98 10.51
N LEU A 695 -3.30 16.16 11.83
CA LEU A 695 -2.28 15.51 12.65
C LEU A 695 -2.44 13.99 12.64
N LEU A 696 -3.68 13.51 12.79
CA LEU A 696 -4.03 12.08 12.76
C LEU A 696 -3.68 11.47 11.40
N VAL A 697 -4.12 12.09 10.29
CA VAL A 697 -3.79 11.66 8.93
C VAL A 697 -2.27 11.67 8.70
N SER A 698 -1.57 12.70 9.18
CA SER A 698 -0.11 12.80 9.08
C SER A 698 0.60 11.66 9.82
N ALA A 699 0.09 11.22 10.97
CA ALA A 699 0.62 10.06 11.68
C ALA A 699 0.49 8.77 10.85
N PHE A 700 -0.67 8.52 10.22
CA PHE A 700 -0.84 7.38 9.30
C PHE A 700 0.04 7.48 8.05
N VAL A 701 0.16 8.67 7.46
CA VAL A 701 1.05 8.92 6.33
C VAL A 701 2.50 8.64 6.70
N LEU A 702 2.95 9.06 7.88
CA LEU A 702 4.29 8.78 8.41
C LEU A 702 4.51 7.26 8.60
N ILE A 703 3.56 6.57 9.24
CA ILE A 703 3.59 5.11 9.42
C ILE A 703 3.66 4.41 8.06
N MET A 704 2.87 4.86 7.08
CA MET A 704 2.83 4.28 5.74
C MET A 704 4.14 4.48 4.98
N TRP A 705 4.64 5.72 4.93
CA TRP A 705 5.92 6.05 4.31
C TRP A 705 7.07 5.24 4.93
N ARG A 706 7.10 5.15 6.26
CA ARG A 706 8.14 4.42 6.97
C ARG A 706 8.00 2.92 6.81
N GLY A 707 6.80 2.35 6.88
CA GLY A 707 6.52 0.94 6.66
C GLY A 707 6.91 0.46 5.26
N TYR A 708 6.63 1.24 4.21
CA TYR A 708 7.11 0.93 2.86
C TYR A 708 8.64 1.11 2.71
N THR A 709 9.25 2.03 3.46
CA THR A 709 10.72 2.14 3.53
C THR A 709 11.35 0.91 4.17
N VAL A 710 10.72 0.34 5.21
CA VAL A 710 11.12 -0.93 5.82
C VAL A 710 10.98 -2.07 4.81
N ALA A 711 9.84 -2.18 4.13
CA ALA A 711 9.62 -3.18 3.09
C ALA A 711 10.71 -3.13 2.01
N LYS A 712 11.06 -1.93 1.53
CA LYS A 712 12.10 -1.69 0.53
C LYS A 712 13.49 -2.19 0.96
N LYS A 713 13.83 -2.04 2.25
CA LYS A 713 15.13 -2.39 2.82
C LYS A 713 15.16 -3.81 3.44
N ALA A 714 14.03 -4.51 3.46
CA ALA A 714 13.95 -5.84 4.04
C ALA A 714 14.97 -6.80 3.41
N PRO A 715 15.60 -7.67 4.22
CA PRO A 715 16.74 -8.48 3.78
C PRO A 715 16.37 -9.60 2.80
N ASP A 716 15.11 -10.03 2.79
CA ASP A 716 14.60 -11.11 1.96
C ASP A 716 13.23 -10.78 1.33
N ALA A 717 12.78 -11.63 0.40
CA ALA A 717 11.55 -11.41 -0.34
C ALA A 717 10.29 -11.55 0.53
N PHE A 718 10.28 -12.46 1.51
CA PHE A 718 9.15 -12.63 2.42
C PHE A 718 9.02 -11.43 3.35
N GLY A 719 10.12 -10.99 3.99
CA GLY A 719 10.12 -9.78 4.83
C GLY A 719 9.65 -8.53 4.07
N ARG A 720 10.06 -8.36 2.80
CA ARG A 720 9.61 -7.27 1.93
C ARG A 720 8.09 -7.28 1.73
N LEU A 721 7.53 -8.43 1.34
CA LEU A 721 6.10 -8.56 1.04
C LEU A 721 5.25 -8.51 2.31
N LEU A 722 5.74 -9.07 3.42
CA LEU A 722 5.07 -9.05 4.71
C LEU A 722 4.96 -7.61 5.26
N ALA A 723 6.08 -6.87 5.28
CA ALA A 723 6.08 -5.48 5.71
C ALA A 723 5.18 -4.61 4.82
N ALA A 724 5.22 -4.82 3.50
CA ALA A 724 4.34 -4.14 2.57
C ALA A 724 2.86 -4.49 2.79
N GLY A 725 2.53 -5.76 3.03
CA GLY A 725 1.17 -6.22 3.30
C GLY A 725 0.58 -5.65 4.59
N ILE A 726 1.35 -5.68 5.69
CA ILE A 726 0.95 -5.08 6.97
C ILE A 726 0.72 -3.57 6.82
N THR A 727 1.67 -2.86 6.19
CA THR A 727 1.57 -1.42 5.96
C THR A 727 0.34 -1.09 5.11
N THR A 728 0.11 -1.84 4.03
CA THR A 728 -1.06 -1.68 3.15
C THR A 728 -2.37 -1.93 3.91
N THR A 729 -2.38 -2.91 4.81
CA THR A 729 -3.57 -3.23 5.63
C THR A 729 -3.95 -2.05 6.52
N LEU A 730 -2.98 -1.50 7.26
CA LEU A 730 -3.21 -0.34 8.12
C LEU A 730 -3.67 0.88 7.32
N ALA A 731 -3.03 1.13 6.17
CA ALA A 731 -3.36 2.26 5.31
C ALA A 731 -4.77 2.17 4.72
N ILE A 732 -5.16 1.00 4.18
CA ILE A 732 -6.48 0.82 3.59
C ILE A 732 -7.58 0.93 4.65
N TYR A 733 -7.39 0.36 5.85
CA TYR A 733 -8.38 0.49 6.92
C TYR A 733 -8.53 1.95 7.40
N ALA A 734 -7.42 2.68 7.57
CA ALA A 734 -7.47 4.09 7.92
C ALA A 734 -8.15 4.92 6.82
N PHE A 735 -7.81 4.68 5.54
CA PHE A 735 -8.42 5.33 4.39
C PHE A 735 -9.91 5.03 4.27
N VAL A 736 -10.33 3.77 4.45
CA VAL A 736 -11.75 3.39 4.35
C VAL A 736 -12.56 4.02 5.48
N ASN A 737 -12.04 4.01 6.72
CA ASN A 737 -12.74 4.65 7.83
C ASN A 737 -12.86 6.17 7.65
N ALA A 738 -11.77 6.85 7.30
CA ALA A 738 -11.79 8.29 6.99
C ALA A 738 -12.69 8.60 5.78
N GLY A 739 -12.67 7.74 4.76
CA GLY A 739 -13.49 7.89 3.57
C GLY A 739 -14.98 7.73 3.86
N VAL A 740 -15.37 6.82 4.74
CA VAL A 740 -16.78 6.67 5.16
C VAL A 740 -17.27 7.88 5.92
N THR A 741 -16.50 8.33 6.89
CA THR A 741 -16.86 9.47 7.76
C THR A 741 -16.91 10.80 7.01
N CYS A 742 -16.15 10.92 5.92
CA CYS A 742 -16.19 12.06 4.98
C CYS A 742 -17.15 11.83 3.79
N GLY A 743 -18.00 10.81 3.78
CA GLY A 743 -18.93 10.59 2.66
C GLY A 743 -18.29 10.27 1.31
N VAL A 744 -16.99 9.95 1.28
CA VAL A 744 -16.24 9.49 0.11
C VAL A 744 -16.62 8.05 -0.25
N LEU A 745 -16.95 7.24 0.75
CA LEU A 745 -17.27 5.82 0.63
C LEU A 745 -18.59 5.50 1.36
N PRO A 746 -19.35 4.49 0.91
CA PRO A 746 -20.59 4.09 1.57
C PRO A 746 -20.32 3.59 2.98
N THR A 747 -21.27 3.81 3.91
CA THR A 747 -21.08 3.48 5.32
C THR A 747 -20.67 2.02 5.56
N THR A 748 -19.53 1.84 6.21
CA THR A 748 -18.98 0.53 6.58
C THR A 748 -18.80 0.45 8.09
N GLY A 749 -18.90 -0.76 8.66
CA GLY A 749 -18.64 -0.98 10.08
C GLY A 749 -17.18 -1.33 10.38
N LEU A 750 -16.22 -0.64 9.75
CA LEU A 750 -14.80 -0.94 9.88
C LEU A 750 -14.12 0.05 10.85
N PRO A 751 -13.53 -0.43 11.97
CA PRO A 751 -12.88 0.45 12.92
C PRO A 751 -11.58 1.03 12.36
N MET A 752 -11.28 2.28 12.71
CA MET A 752 -9.99 2.89 12.44
C MET A 752 -8.90 2.20 13.28
N PRO A 753 -7.77 1.77 12.68
CA PRO A 753 -6.69 1.13 13.44
C PRO A 753 -6.17 2.00 14.58
N PHE A 754 -5.94 1.39 15.75
CA PHE A 754 -5.37 2.04 16.95
C PHE A 754 -6.20 3.14 17.62
N ILE A 755 -7.26 3.66 16.98
CA ILE A 755 -8.03 4.79 17.50
C ILE A 755 -9.44 4.37 17.93
N SER A 756 -10.20 3.71 17.06
CA SER A 756 -11.56 3.29 17.36
C SER A 756 -11.62 2.31 18.54
N TYR A 757 -12.74 2.33 19.25
CA TYR A 757 -13.08 1.29 20.21
C TYR A 757 -13.29 -0.06 19.49
N GLY A 758 -12.20 -0.76 19.27
CA GLY A 758 -12.18 -2.08 18.66
C GLY A 758 -12.16 -3.18 19.71
N GLY A 759 -12.92 -4.24 19.49
CA GLY A 759 -12.84 -5.46 20.31
C GLY A 759 -11.46 -6.13 20.16
N SER A 760 -11.33 -6.96 19.13
CA SER A 760 -10.08 -7.70 18.87
C SER A 760 -9.13 -7.02 17.87
N SER A 761 -9.59 -6.00 17.14
CA SER A 761 -8.80 -5.33 16.09
C SER A 761 -7.55 -4.62 16.63
N VAL A 762 -7.60 -4.07 17.85
CA VAL A 762 -6.46 -3.44 18.53
C VAL A 762 -5.35 -4.45 18.73
N PHE A 763 -5.68 -5.65 19.23
CA PHE A 763 -4.70 -6.72 19.48
C PHE A 763 -4.01 -7.18 18.20
N PHE A 764 -4.79 -7.46 17.16
CA PHE A 764 -4.26 -7.98 15.91
C PHE A 764 -3.45 -6.93 15.13
N SER A 765 -3.88 -5.67 15.17
CA SER A 765 -3.11 -4.57 14.59
C SER A 765 -1.80 -4.36 15.34
N ALA A 766 -1.80 -4.47 16.67
CA ALA A 766 -0.59 -4.37 17.49
C ALA A 766 0.39 -5.53 17.24
N ILE A 767 -0.12 -6.77 17.11
CA ILE A 767 0.68 -7.94 16.69
C ILE A 767 1.34 -7.70 15.34
N ALA A 768 0.57 -7.23 14.35
CA ALA A 768 1.09 -6.96 13.01
C ALA A 768 2.18 -5.87 13.02
N VAL A 769 2.02 -4.82 13.82
CA VAL A 769 3.05 -3.79 14.00
C VAL A 769 4.28 -4.36 14.71
N GLY A 770 4.12 -5.23 15.71
CA GLY A 770 5.23 -5.94 16.34
C GLY A 770 6.05 -6.70 15.29
N ILE A 771 5.40 -7.46 14.42
CA ILE A 771 6.05 -8.16 13.30
C ILE A 771 6.74 -7.16 12.35
N LEU A 772 6.11 -6.03 12.01
CA LEU A 772 6.70 -4.99 11.16
C LEU A 772 7.97 -4.38 11.79
N LEU A 773 7.97 -4.13 13.10
CA LEU A 773 9.13 -3.64 13.85
C LEU A 773 10.26 -4.69 13.86
N ASN A 774 9.93 -5.98 13.94
CA ASN A 774 10.91 -7.06 13.79
C ASN A 774 11.54 -7.09 12.39
N VAL A 775 10.75 -6.90 11.33
CA VAL A 775 11.29 -6.76 9.97
C VAL A 775 12.19 -5.52 9.87
N SER A 776 11.79 -4.41 10.49
CA SER A 776 12.57 -3.15 10.47
C SER A 776 13.94 -3.30 11.15
N SER A 777 13.99 -3.97 12.30
CA SER A 777 15.26 -4.22 13.00
C SER A 777 16.21 -5.08 12.16
N GLN A 778 15.69 -6.09 11.46
CA GLN A 778 16.52 -6.93 10.58
C GLN A 778 16.90 -6.24 9.26
N ALA A 779 16.17 -5.19 8.85
CA ALA A 779 16.44 -4.42 7.62
C ALA A 779 17.57 -3.38 7.76
N GLY A 780 18.07 -3.11 8.98
CA GLY A 780 19.17 -2.17 9.21
C GLY A 780 18.87 -0.74 8.74
N VAL A 781 17.63 -0.29 8.89
CA VAL A 781 17.18 1.02 8.36
C VAL A 781 17.93 2.20 9.00
N TYR A 782 18.51 2.00 10.21
CA TYR A 782 19.42 2.93 10.88
C TYR A 782 20.89 2.57 10.60
N ARG A 783 21.64 3.55 10.09
CA ARG A 783 23.10 3.46 9.91
C ARG A 783 23.76 3.48 11.29
N ARG A 784 24.58 2.48 11.63
CA ARG A 784 25.52 2.59 12.76
C ARG A 784 26.29 3.90 12.56
N ARG A 785 26.30 4.79 13.56
CA ARG A 785 27.34 5.85 13.62
C ARG A 785 28.65 5.09 13.54
N ASN A 786 29.44 5.32 12.48
CA ASN A 786 30.77 4.76 12.37
C ASN A 786 31.51 5.09 13.67
N THR A 787 31.71 4.11 14.54
CA THR A 787 32.86 4.14 15.43
C THR A 787 34.06 4.15 14.49
N ARG A 788 34.90 5.18 14.64
CA ARG A 788 36.18 5.27 13.92
C ARG A 788 36.88 3.91 14.02
N PRO A 789 37.55 3.42 12.96
CA PRO A 789 38.44 2.28 13.14
C PRO A 789 39.41 2.66 14.26
N LEU A 790 39.45 1.84 15.31
CA LEU A 790 40.53 1.91 16.29
C LEU A 790 41.80 1.67 15.47
N THR A 791 42.56 2.73 15.28
CA THR A 791 43.98 2.65 14.98
C THR A 791 44.64 1.96 16.15
N GLU A 792 45.12 0.74 15.92
CA GLU A 792 46.42 0.22 16.37
C GLU A 792 46.71 -1.11 15.66
#